data_AF-A0A1H3GL23-F1
#
_entry.id   AF-A0A1H3GL23-F1
#
_cell.length_a   1.000
_cell.length_b   1.000
_cell.length_c   1.000
_cell.angle_alpha   90.00
_cell.angle_beta   90.00
_cell.angle_gamma   90.00
#
_symmetry.space_group_name_H-M   'P 1'
#
loop_
_entity.id
_entity.type
_entity.pdbx_description
1 polymer ?
#
loop_
_entity_poly.entity_id
_entity_poly.type
_entity_poly.pdbx_seq_one_letter_code
_entity_poly.pdbx_strand_id
1 'polypeptide(L)'
;MVEIELDGKKVEVAEGCMVMHAAEKAGTYIPHFCYHKKLSIAANCRMCLVDVEKAPKPMPACATPVTQGMIVRTKSEKAIKAQQSVMEFLLINHPLDCPICDQGGECQLQDLAVGYGSSASRYEEEKRVVFHKDVGPLISMQEMSRCIHCTRCVRFGQEVSGVMELGMINRGEHSEITTVVGDTVDSELSGNMIDICPVGALTSKPFRYSARTWELSRRKSVSPHDSTGANLIVQVKNHKVLRVVPFENEEVNECWIADRDRFSYEALNSDERLTRPMLKQGGEWKEVDWQTALEYVANGLRQIKNDHGASAIGALVSPHSTLEELFLAGKLVRGLGSENIDHRLRNAEFTAAQGVQWLGTPIASLSKLQGVLVLGSNLRKDHPLFAQRIRQAAKQGCTVLAINERVYDWAMPVTASIVAAPDWAQALADVAAAVAQEKGVAAPVAAANVHAEAQAIATALLRGERKAILLGNAAAHHAQASTLLSLANWIAEQTGASVGYLTEAANTVGAQWVGAQPAASGLNAGQMLAGGLKAVLLLNNEPVFDSAAGARASEALGKAEMVVTLSPFKANMEFSDVLLPIAPFTETSGSFVNAEGRLQSFHAVVKPLAEARPGWKVLRVLANLLGVQGVDYETSQDVLAAATAGATSVPANLLGNGAPAVNSIANGAGHAAPVVASIYQLDSIVRRATSLQLTADARQAREGGAA
;
A
#
# COMPACT_ATOMS: atom_id res chain seq x y z
N MET A 1 -33.74 11.35 12.24
CA MET A 1 -33.92 11.12 10.79
C MET A 1 -34.79 12.23 10.25
N VAL A 2 -34.51 12.70 9.03
CA VAL A 2 -35.25 13.75 8.35
C VAL A 2 -35.84 13.16 7.07
N GLU A 3 -37.15 13.31 6.86
CA GLU A 3 -37.84 12.86 5.64
C GLU A 3 -37.92 14.02 4.64
N ILE A 4 -37.52 13.75 3.38
CA ILE A 4 -37.68 14.66 2.25
C ILE A 4 -38.42 13.97 1.11
N GLU A 5 -38.97 14.74 0.18
CA GLU A 5 -39.49 14.25 -1.10
C GLU A 5 -38.51 14.62 -2.23
N LEU A 6 -37.96 13.63 -2.92
CA LEU A 6 -37.03 13.80 -4.03
C LEU A 6 -37.64 13.20 -5.31
N ASP A 7 -37.97 14.06 -6.27
CA ASP A 7 -38.66 13.68 -7.51
C ASP A 7 -39.92 12.82 -7.27
N GLY A 8 -40.72 13.18 -6.25
CA GLY A 8 -41.93 12.45 -5.86
C GLY A 8 -41.68 11.22 -4.98
N LYS A 9 -40.43 10.88 -4.67
CA LYS A 9 -40.07 9.75 -3.79
C LYS A 9 -39.73 10.24 -2.40
N LYS A 10 -40.34 9.64 -1.37
CA LYS A 10 -39.96 9.89 0.02
C LYS A 10 -38.63 9.23 0.35
N VAL A 11 -37.73 9.97 0.97
CA VAL A 11 -36.38 9.53 1.34
C VAL A 11 -36.06 10.04 2.74
N GLU A 12 -35.67 9.12 3.62
CA GLU A 12 -35.22 9.47 4.96
C GLU A 12 -33.70 9.49 5.05
N VAL A 13 -33.10 10.52 5.61
CA VAL A 13 -31.65 10.62 5.84
C VAL A 13 -31.34 11.07 7.26
N ALA A 14 -30.08 10.93 7.69
CA ALA A 14 -29.64 11.46 8.97
C ALA A 14 -29.70 13.00 8.96
N GLU A 15 -29.90 13.58 10.14
CA GLU A 15 -29.85 15.04 10.29
C GLU A 15 -28.45 15.56 9.97
N GLY A 16 -28.37 16.74 9.34
CA GLY A 16 -27.10 17.32 8.86
C GLY A 16 -26.62 16.79 7.50
N CYS A 17 -27.31 15.82 6.89
CA CYS A 17 -27.02 15.40 5.52
C CYS A 17 -27.36 16.51 4.50
N MET A 18 -26.65 16.50 3.36
CA MET A 18 -26.94 17.36 2.22
C MET A 18 -27.93 16.67 1.27
N VAL A 19 -28.59 17.45 0.42
CA VAL A 19 -29.48 16.93 -0.63
C VAL A 19 -28.78 15.88 -1.50
N MET A 20 -27.49 16.04 -1.76
CA MET A 20 -26.68 15.05 -2.51
C MET A 20 -26.69 13.65 -1.85
N HIS A 21 -26.62 13.56 -0.52
CA HIS A 21 -26.65 12.28 0.20
C HIS A 21 -28.04 11.63 0.12
N ALA A 22 -29.10 12.44 0.17
CA ALA A 22 -30.46 11.93 -0.03
C ALA A 22 -30.68 11.43 -1.47
N ALA A 23 -30.11 12.11 -2.46
CA ALA A 23 -30.15 11.68 -3.85
C ALA A 23 -29.42 10.34 -4.05
N GLU A 24 -28.23 10.18 -3.46
CA GLU A 24 -27.48 8.92 -3.49
C GLU A 24 -28.27 7.78 -2.85
N LYS A 25 -28.87 8.00 -1.66
CA LYS A 25 -29.73 7.01 -1.00
C LYS A 25 -30.98 6.66 -1.82
N ALA A 26 -31.50 7.60 -2.61
CA ALA A 26 -32.65 7.40 -3.48
C ALA A 26 -32.32 6.73 -4.82
N GLY A 27 -31.03 6.52 -5.13
CA GLY A 27 -30.56 6.08 -6.44
C GLY A 27 -30.74 7.13 -7.54
N THR A 28 -30.84 8.41 -7.18
CA THR A 28 -30.96 9.53 -8.14
C THR A 28 -29.59 10.17 -8.35
N TYR A 29 -29.10 10.11 -9.59
CA TYR A 29 -27.85 10.78 -9.97
C TYR A 29 -28.07 12.29 -10.18
N ILE A 30 -27.27 13.11 -9.48
CA ILE A 30 -27.20 14.56 -9.68
C ILE A 30 -25.83 14.88 -10.29
N PRO A 31 -25.76 15.60 -11.43
CA PRO A 31 -24.49 15.88 -12.12
C PRO A 31 -23.59 16.79 -11.27
N HIS A 32 -22.31 16.47 -11.17
CA HIS A 32 -21.38 17.22 -10.31
C HIS A 32 -19.92 17.09 -10.74
N PHE A 33 -19.13 18.17 -10.58
CA PHE A 33 -17.69 18.16 -10.88
C PHE A 33 -16.78 18.43 -9.68
N CYS A 34 -17.20 19.24 -8.71
CA CYS A 34 -16.36 19.54 -7.54
C CYS A 34 -16.71 18.69 -6.31
N TYR A 35 -17.93 18.15 -6.23
CA TYR A 35 -18.30 17.23 -5.16
C TYR A 35 -17.53 15.92 -5.29
N HIS A 36 -17.00 15.40 -4.19
CA HIS A 36 -16.42 14.07 -4.10
C HIS A 36 -16.71 13.58 -2.68
N LYS A 37 -17.21 12.34 -2.52
CA LYS A 37 -17.70 11.83 -1.23
C LYS A 37 -16.66 11.79 -0.11
N LYS A 38 -15.36 11.75 -0.46
CA LYS A 38 -14.23 11.76 0.48
C LYS A 38 -13.52 13.11 0.63
N LEU A 39 -14.06 14.19 0.04
CA LEU A 39 -13.51 15.55 0.20
C LEU A 39 -14.55 16.47 0.84
N SER A 40 -14.06 17.56 1.43
CA SER A 40 -14.89 18.67 1.89
C SER A 40 -15.77 19.24 0.77
N ILE A 41 -16.89 19.86 1.12
CA ILE A 41 -17.81 20.45 0.14
C ILE A 41 -17.30 21.82 -0.29
N ALA A 42 -17.06 22.01 -1.60
CA ALA A 42 -16.64 23.29 -2.16
C ALA A 42 -17.75 24.08 -2.86
N ALA A 43 -18.68 23.39 -3.55
CA ALA A 43 -19.74 24.01 -4.37
C ALA A 43 -19.28 24.97 -5.49
N ASN A 44 -18.00 24.96 -5.87
CA ASN A 44 -17.43 25.84 -6.92
C ASN A 44 -18.05 25.64 -8.31
N CYS A 45 -18.32 24.40 -8.73
CA CYS A 45 -18.72 24.12 -10.12
C CYS A 45 -20.19 24.43 -10.45
N ARG A 46 -21.07 24.50 -9.44
CA ARG A 46 -22.52 24.68 -9.59
C ARG A 46 -23.25 23.68 -10.51
N MET A 47 -22.63 22.59 -10.95
CA MET A 47 -23.29 21.61 -11.83
C MET A 47 -24.45 20.87 -11.13
N CYS A 48 -24.42 20.77 -9.80
CA CYS A 48 -25.41 20.05 -9.00
C CYS A 48 -26.64 20.90 -8.62
N LEU A 49 -26.95 21.96 -9.36
CA LEU A 49 -28.11 22.81 -9.06
C LEU A 49 -29.41 22.03 -9.26
N VAL A 50 -30.26 22.03 -8.23
CA VAL A 50 -31.58 21.41 -8.19
C VAL A 50 -32.63 22.43 -7.76
N ASP A 51 -33.90 22.15 -8.04
CA ASP A 51 -34.99 23.02 -7.67
C ASP A 51 -35.61 22.57 -6.35
N VAL A 52 -35.37 23.36 -5.30
CA VAL A 52 -35.95 23.14 -3.97
C VAL A 52 -37.21 23.99 -3.86
N GLU A 53 -38.31 23.38 -3.43
CA GLU A 53 -39.58 24.09 -3.28
C GLU A 53 -39.44 25.28 -2.31
N LYS A 54 -40.11 26.40 -2.65
CA LYS A 54 -40.04 27.68 -1.93
C LYS A 54 -38.67 28.38 -1.97
N ALA A 55 -37.65 27.78 -2.60
CA ALA A 55 -36.39 28.48 -2.87
C ALA A 55 -36.52 29.33 -4.16
N PRO A 56 -36.19 30.64 -4.11
CA PRO A 56 -36.37 31.54 -5.27
C PRO A 56 -35.42 31.21 -6.43
N LYS A 57 -34.31 30.52 -6.16
CA LYS A 57 -33.29 30.15 -7.15
C LYS A 57 -32.94 28.65 -7.03
N PRO A 58 -32.38 28.04 -8.09
CA PRO A 58 -31.81 26.70 -7.98
C PRO A 58 -30.76 26.64 -6.87
N MET A 59 -30.73 25.55 -6.11
CA MET A 59 -29.87 25.38 -4.95
C MET A 59 -28.83 24.29 -5.21
N PRO A 60 -27.58 24.45 -4.75
CA PRO A 60 -26.54 23.45 -4.96
C PRO A 60 -26.80 22.21 -4.08
N ALA A 61 -27.11 21.07 -4.70
CA ALA A 61 -27.42 19.84 -3.95
C ALA A 61 -26.29 19.39 -3.02
N CYS A 62 -25.04 19.64 -3.40
CA CYS A 62 -23.87 19.26 -2.60
C CYS A 62 -23.72 20.02 -1.28
N ALA A 63 -24.31 21.20 -1.14
CA ALA A 63 -24.11 22.11 0.00
C ALA A 63 -25.41 22.57 0.66
N THR A 64 -26.56 22.08 0.19
CA THR A 64 -27.87 22.41 0.76
C THR A 64 -28.23 21.32 1.78
N PRO A 65 -28.31 21.64 3.09
CA PRO A 65 -28.73 20.68 4.10
C PRO A 65 -30.19 20.29 3.90
N VAL A 66 -30.52 19.03 4.18
CA VAL A 66 -31.91 18.55 4.15
C VAL A 66 -32.69 19.07 5.36
N THR A 67 -33.96 19.42 5.14
CA THR A 67 -34.89 19.82 6.21
C THR A 67 -36.18 19.01 6.11
N GLN A 68 -36.90 18.85 7.22
CA GLN A 68 -38.10 18.02 7.27
C GLN A 68 -39.15 18.52 6.28
N GLY A 69 -39.65 17.61 5.44
CA GLY A 69 -40.66 17.92 4.42
C GLY A 69 -40.12 18.73 3.24
N MET A 70 -38.79 18.84 3.08
CA MET A 70 -38.19 19.48 1.90
C MET A 70 -38.60 18.73 0.63
N ILE A 71 -39.05 19.47 -0.40
CA ILE A 71 -39.38 18.90 -1.71
C ILE A 71 -38.30 19.35 -2.71
N VAL A 72 -37.62 18.39 -3.32
CA VAL A 72 -36.52 18.59 -4.27
C VAL A 72 -36.91 18.00 -5.62
N ARG A 73 -36.79 18.80 -6.67
CA ARG A 73 -37.04 18.42 -8.06
C ARG A 73 -35.72 18.53 -8.83
N THR A 74 -35.19 17.41 -9.30
CA THR A 74 -33.91 17.36 -10.04
C THR A 74 -34.10 17.58 -11.53
N LYS A 75 -35.32 17.35 -12.04
CA LYS A 75 -35.68 17.43 -13.47
C LYS A 75 -36.70 18.53 -13.80
N SER A 76 -36.88 19.54 -12.94
CA SER A 76 -37.73 20.67 -13.30
C SER A 76 -37.08 21.52 -14.39
N GLU A 77 -37.88 22.28 -15.16
CA GLU A 77 -37.37 23.18 -16.20
C GLU A 77 -36.31 24.14 -15.64
N LYS A 78 -36.53 24.65 -14.42
CA LYS A 78 -35.61 25.52 -13.70
C LYS A 78 -34.28 24.83 -13.36
N ALA A 79 -34.29 23.56 -12.95
CA ALA A 79 -33.07 22.80 -12.67
C ALA A 79 -32.29 22.49 -13.97
N ILE A 80 -32.98 22.02 -15.01
CA ILE A 80 -32.38 21.65 -16.29
C ILE A 80 -31.73 22.88 -16.95
N LYS A 81 -32.44 24.02 -17.03
CA LYS A 81 -31.87 25.25 -17.59
C LYS A 81 -30.62 25.71 -16.83
N ALA A 82 -30.63 25.61 -15.50
CA ALA A 82 -29.47 25.97 -14.69
C ALA A 82 -28.25 25.07 -14.99
N GLN A 83 -28.46 23.77 -15.11
CA GLN A 83 -27.41 22.79 -15.44
C GLN A 83 -26.85 23.03 -16.86
N GLN A 84 -27.71 23.30 -17.84
CA GLN A 84 -27.30 23.64 -19.21
C GLN A 84 -26.46 24.93 -19.24
N SER A 85 -26.88 25.98 -18.53
CA SER A 85 -26.13 27.23 -18.44
C SER A 85 -24.77 27.04 -17.75
N VAL A 86 -24.71 26.25 -16.68
CA VAL A 86 -23.44 25.93 -16.01
C VAL A 86 -22.51 25.15 -16.94
N MET A 87 -23.03 24.18 -17.67
CA MET A 87 -22.23 23.43 -18.65
C MET A 87 -21.67 24.36 -19.73
N GLU A 88 -22.47 25.30 -20.23
CA GLU A 88 -22.00 26.31 -21.17
C GLU A 88 -20.84 27.13 -20.59
N PHE A 89 -20.97 27.66 -19.37
CA PHE A 89 -19.87 28.39 -18.71
C PHE A 89 -18.59 27.56 -18.55
N LEU A 90 -18.70 26.27 -18.24
CA LEU A 90 -17.55 25.38 -18.13
C LEU A 90 -16.86 25.14 -19.47
N LEU A 91 -17.62 25.13 -20.57
CA LEU A 91 -17.11 24.88 -21.92
C LEU A 91 -16.61 26.14 -22.64
N ILE A 92 -16.99 27.34 -22.20
CA ILE A 92 -16.56 28.63 -22.78
C ILE A 92 -15.04 28.67 -22.95
N ASN A 93 -14.29 28.39 -21.89
CA ASN A 93 -12.83 28.46 -21.88
C ASN A 93 -12.15 27.08 -21.99
N HIS A 94 -12.92 25.99 -22.06
CA HIS A 94 -12.37 24.65 -22.25
C HIS A 94 -11.91 24.46 -23.71
N PRO A 95 -10.70 23.93 -23.96
CA PRO A 95 -10.17 23.76 -25.31
C PRO A 95 -10.84 22.59 -26.04
N LEU A 96 -10.78 22.61 -27.37
CA LEU A 96 -11.33 21.55 -28.25
C LEU A 96 -10.36 20.36 -28.38
N ASP A 97 -9.81 19.93 -27.26
CA ASP A 97 -8.72 18.95 -27.19
C ASP A 97 -9.20 17.50 -27.16
N CYS A 98 -10.51 17.24 -27.17
CA CYS A 98 -11.07 15.90 -26.98
C CYS A 98 -10.39 14.80 -27.82
N PRO A 99 -10.02 15.02 -29.11
CA PRO A 99 -9.33 14.01 -29.91
C PRO A 99 -7.92 13.64 -29.41
N ILE A 100 -7.20 14.61 -28.81
CA ILE A 100 -5.83 14.41 -28.32
C ILE A 100 -5.78 14.12 -26.81
N CYS A 101 -6.80 14.54 -26.06
CA CYS A 101 -6.89 14.41 -24.61
C CYS A 101 -6.84 12.96 -24.15
N ASP A 102 -5.95 12.65 -23.18
CA ASP A 102 -5.76 11.30 -22.64
C ASP A 102 -7.01 10.77 -21.92
N GLN A 103 -7.75 11.64 -21.21
CA GLN A 103 -9.02 11.30 -20.57
C GLN A 103 -10.21 11.18 -21.54
N GLY A 104 -10.02 11.39 -22.85
CA GLY A 104 -11.11 11.19 -23.82
C GLY A 104 -11.75 9.81 -23.68
N GLY A 105 -13.07 9.75 -23.55
CA GLY A 105 -13.85 8.52 -23.34
C GLY A 105 -14.02 8.08 -21.87
N GLU A 106 -13.33 8.72 -20.93
CA GLU A 106 -13.57 8.58 -19.48
C GLU A 106 -13.65 9.94 -18.77
N CYS A 107 -13.80 11.01 -19.55
CA CYS A 107 -13.85 12.38 -19.07
C CYS A 107 -15.25 12.69 -18.56
N GLN A 108 -15.39 12.97 -17.26
CA GLN A 108 -16.67 13.34 -16.68
C GLN A 108 -17.28 14.58 -17.35
N LEU A 109 -16.46 15.54 -17.79
CA LEU A 109 -16.94 16.73 -18.51
C LEU A 109 -17.56 16.38 -19.86
N GLN A 110 -16.96 15.43 -20.58
CA GLN A 110 -17.50 14.96 -21.86
C GLN A 110 -18.87 14.31 -21.65
N ASP A 111 -18.97 13.37 -20.70
CA ASP A 111 -20.20 12.63 -20.45
C ASP A 111 -21.34 13.55 -19.99
N LEU A 112 -21.04 14.48 -19.06
CA LEU A 112 -22.03 15.43 -18.57
C LEU A 112 -22.40 16.49 -19.61
N ALA A 113 -21.48 16.88 -20.50
CA ALA A 113 -21.81 17.79 -21.59
C ALA A 113 -22.83 17.17 -22.56
N VAL A 114 -22.66 15.88 -22.90
CA VAL A 114 -23.61 15.16 -23.76
C VAL A 114 -24.97 14.97 -23.07
N GLY A 115 -24.97 14.64 -21.77
CA GLY A 115 -26.21 14.35 -21.04
C GLY A 115 -26.98 15.57 -20.52
N TYR A 116 -26.29 16.66 -20.18
CA TYR A 116 -26.85 17.82 -19.46
C TYR A 116 -26.52 19.17 -20.10
N GLY A 117 -25.71 19.21 -21.16
CA GLY A 117 -25.36 20.42 -21.89
C GLY A 117 -26.33 20.78 -23.02
N SER A 118 -26.14 21.96 -23.59
CA SER A 118 -26.79 22.38 -24.84
C SER A 118 -26.09 21.75 -26.05
N SER A 119 -26.80 21.60 -27.16
CA SER A 119 -26.25 21.00 -28.40
C SER A 119 -25.31 21.91 -29.19
N ALA A 120 -25.26 23.21 -28.88
CA ALA A 120 -24.42 24.19 -29.58
C ALA A 120 -23.85 25.23 -28.61
N SER A 121 -22.68 25.78 -28.97
CA SER A 121 -22.07 26.91 -28.28
C SER A 121 -22.58 28.23 -28.86
N ARG A 122 -22.77 29.24 -28.00
CA ARG A 122 -23.00 30.64 -28.40
C ARG A 122 -21.75 31.51 -28.22
N TYR A 123 -20.68 30.94 -27.65
CA TYR A 123 -19.43 31.64 -27.39
C TYR A 123 -18.54 31.63 -28.63
N GLU A 124 -18.22 32.82 -29.14
CA GLU A 124 -17.44 33.06 -30.37
C GLU A 124 -16.13 33.82 -30.11
N GLU A 125 -15.85 34.17 -28.85
CA GLU A 125 -14.64 34.91 -28.47
C GLU A 125 -13.43 33.98 -28.33
N GLU A 126 -12.25 34.58 -28.20
CA GLU A 126 -11.02 33.84 -27.97
C GLU A 126 -11.07 33.12 -26.61
N LYS A 127 -10.55 31.89 -26.58
CA LYS A 127 -10.48 31.08 -25.35
C LYS A 127 -9.18 31.39 -24.63
N ARG A 128 -9.23 31.44 -23.29
CA ARG A 128 -8.02 31.57 -22.48
C ARG A 128 -7.06 30.40 -22.71
N VAL A 129 -5.77 30.67 -22.59
CA VAL A 129 -4.71 29.66 -22.63
C VAL A 129 -3.95 29.70 -21.31
N VAL A 130 -3.72 28.52 -20.72
CA VAL A 130 -2.92 28.36 -19.50
C VAL A 130 -1.67 27.56 -19.85
N PHE A 131 -0.50 28.12 -19.55
CA PHE A 131 0.77 27.46 -19.83
C PHE A 131 0.96 26.20 -18.96
N HIS A 132 1.67 25.23 -19.57
CA HIS A 132 2.03 23.98 -18.91
C HIS A 132 2.89 24.22 -17.67
N LYS A 133 2.82 23.26 -16.75
CA LYS A 133 3.58 23.27 -15.50
C LYS A 133 4.28 21.91 -15.38
N ASP A 134 5.51 21.91 -14.87
CA ASP A 134 6.19 20.67 -14.50
C ASP A 134 6.11 20.51 -12.98
N VAL A 135 5.63 19.35 -12.54
CA VAL A 135 5.32 19.08 -11.13
C VAL A 135 5.84 17.72 -10.67
N GLY A 136 6.86 17.20 -11.36
CA GLY A 136 7.49 15.92 -11.03
C GLY A 136 7.13 14.80 -12.01
N PRO A 137 7.61 13.57 -11.75
CA PRO A 137 7.62 12.50 -12.74
C PRO A 137 6.28 11.74 -12.89
N LEU A 138 5.34 11.91 -11.95
CA LEU A 138 4.14 11.08 -11.86
C LEU A 138 2.91 11.73 -12.52
N ILE A 139 2.69 13.02 -12.25
CA ILE A 139 1.54 13.79 -12.74
C ILE A 139 1.98 14.69 -13.89
N SER A 140 1.19 14.70 -14.97
CA SER A 140 1.35 15.62 -16.08
C SER A 140 0.38 16.80 -15.92
N MET A 141 0.94 18.02 -15.89
CA MET A 141 0.22 19.30 -15.95
C MET A 141 0.50 20.04 -17.27
N GLN A 142 0.59 19.28 -18.36
CA GLN A 142 0.87 19.82 -19.69
C GLN A 142 -0.33 20.57 -20.30
N GLU A 143 -1.56 20.19 -19.94
CA GLU A 143 -2.77 20.75 -20.56
C GLU A 143 -3.70 21.43 -19.56
N MET A 144 -3.13 22.38 -18.81
CA MET A 144 -3.87 23.12 -17.78
C MET A 144 -4.97 24.02 -18.32
N SER A 145 -4.99 24.33 -19.62
CA SER A 145 -6.14 24.96 -20.29
C SER A 145 -7.43 24.14 -20.15
N ARG A 146 -7.32 22.81 -19.95
CA ARG A 146 -8.48 21.92 -19.72
C ARG A 146 -9.06 22.05 -18.30
N CYS A 147 -8.35 22.68 -17.36
CA CYS A 147 -8.78 22.77 -15.96
C CYS A 147 -10.04 23.63 -15.82
N ILE A 148 -11.03 23.09 -15.12
CA ILE A 148 -12.32 23.75 -14.82
C ILE A 148 -12.40 24.33 -13.40
N HIS A 149 -11.27 24.44 -12.70
CA HIS A 149 -11.17 25.00 -11.34
C HIS A 149 -12.11 24.34 -10.31
N CYS A 150 -12.31 23.02 -10.41
CA CYS A 150 -13.13 22.28 -9.45
C CYS A 150 -12.47 22.13 -8.07
N THR A 151 -11.18 22.49 -7.96
CA THR A 151 -10.33 22.42 -6.75
C THR A 151 -10.31 21.06 -6.04
N ARG A 152 -10.64 19.96 -6.74
CA ARG A 152 -10.56 18.61 -6.17
C ARG A 152 -9.12 18.21 -5.85
N CYS A 153 -8.16 18.50 -6.74
CA CYS A 153 -6.74 18.20 -6.52
C CYS A 153 -6.15 18.96 -5.33
N VAL A 154 -6.46 20.25 -5.19
CA VAL A 154 -6.05 21.10 -4.05
C VAL A 154 -6.58 20.52 -2.73
N ARG A 155 -7.89 20.25 -2.67
CA ARG A 155 -8.51 19.64 -1.48
C ARG A 155 -8.00 18.25 -1.20
N PHE A 156 -7.73 17.43 -2.23
CA PHE A 156 -7.12 16.12 -2.04
C PHE A 156 -5.75 16.24 -1.38
N GLY A 157 -4.89 17.14 -1.87
CA GLY A 157 -3.58 17.41 -1.28
C GLY A 157 -3.71 17.81 0.19
N GLN A 158 -4.48 18.85 0.46
CA GLN A 158 -4.65 19.34 1.82
C GLN A 158 -5.33 18.33 2.75
N GLU A 159 -6.34 17.60 2.26
CA GLU A 159 -7.25 16.84 3.11
C GLU A 159 -6.92 15.36 3.24
N VAL A 160 -6.44 14.75 2.16
CA VAL A 160 -6.21 13.30 2.10
C VAL A 160 -4.72 13.01 2.24
N SER A 161 -3.86 13.62 1.41
CA SER A 161 -2.41 13.44 1.57
C SER A 161 -1.82 14.23 2.74
N GLY A 162 -2.49 15.29 3.17
CA GLY A 162 -2.06 16.14 4.30
C GLY A 162 -1.04 17.22 3.91
N VAL A 163 -0.75 17.38 2.62
CA VAL A 163 0.17 18.39 2.10
C VAL A 163 -0.49 19.14 0.95
N MET A 164 -0.66 20.46 1.11
CA MET A 164 -1.25 21.32 0.09
C MET A 164 -0.19 21.76 -0.92
N GLU A 165 0.26 20.82 -1.76
CA GLU A 165 1.29 21.06 -2.79
C GLU A 165 0.74 21.89 -3.95
N LEU A 166 -0.53 21.65 -4.32
CA LEU A 166 -1.25 22.44 -5.31
C LEU A 166 -2.18 23.46 -4.65
N GLY A 167 -2.26 24.66 -5.25
CA GLY A 167 -3.17 25.73 -4.86
C GLY A 167 -3.75 26.44 -6.08
N MET A 168 -4.68 27.37 -5.83
CA MET A 168 -5.26 28.23 -6.87
C MET A 168 -4.80 29.67 -6.67
N ILE A 169 -4.06 30.20 -7.64
CA ILE A 169 -3.58 31.59 -7.65
C ILE A 169 -4.46 32.46 -8.55
N ASN A 170 -4.26 33.78 -8.49
CA ASN A 170 -5.01 34.80 -9.23
C ASN A 170 -6.51 34.83 -8.90
N ARG A 171 -7.31 35.49 -9.74
CA ARG A 171 -8.76 35.66 -9.56
C ARG A 171 -9.49 35.72 -10.90
N GLY A 172 -10.78 35.40 -10.89
CA GLY A 172 -11.62 35.44 -12.10
C GLY A 172 -11.15 34.43 -13.15
N GLU A 173 -11.19 34.83 -14.43
CA GLU A 173 -10.77 33.97 -15.54
C GLU A 173 -9.27 33.65 -15.56
N HIS A 174 -8.45 34.49 -14.93
CA HIS A 174 -7.00 34.29 -14.79
C HIS A 174 -6.62 33.33 -13.66
N SER A 175 -7.61 32.73 -12.98
CA SER A 175 -7.33 31.74 -11.93
C SER A 175 -6.58 30.54 -12.52
N GLU A 176 -5.57 30.08 -11.80
CA GLU A 176 -4.74 28.96 -12.23
C GLU A 176 -4.44 28.01 -11.07
N ILE A 177 -4.55 26.71 -11.34
CA ILE A 177 -4.04 25.68 -10.43
C ILE A 177 -2.55 25.49 -10.70
N THR A 178 -1.73 25.66 -9.66
CA THR A 178 -0.27 25.57 -9.73
C THR A 178 0.29 25.02 -8.42
N THR A 179 1.58 24.66 -8.40
CA THR A 179 2.31 24.41 -7.16
C THR A 179 2.39 25.69 -6.33
N VAL A 180 2.13 25.57 -5.04
CA VAL A 180 2.22 26.69 -4.07
C VAL A 180 3.24 26.41 -2.97
N VAL A 181 3.64 25.14 -2.81
CA VAL A 181 4.69 24.69 -1.91
C VAL A 181 5.65 23.84 -2.74
N GLY A 182 6.92 24.26 -2.83
CA GLY A 182 7.91 23.63 -3.69
C GLY A 182 7.61 23.78 -5.18
N ASP A 183 8.50 23.20 -5.99
CA ASP A 183 8.36 23.17 -7.46
C ASP A 183 7.76 21.84 -7.95
N THR A 184 7.57 20.86 -7.07
CA THR A 184 7.14 19.49 -7.38
C THR A 184 6.02 19.01 -6.46
N VAL A 185 5.28 18.01 -6.92
CA VAL A 185 4.30 17.25 -6.12
C VAL A 185 4.96 15.93 -5.73
N ASP A 186 5.28 15.78 -4.45
CA ASP A 186 6.10 14.72 -3.87
C ASP A 186 5.35 13.84 -2.86
N SER A 187 4.07 14.12 -2.58
CA SER A 187 3.25 13.21 -1.79
C SER A 187 3.19 11.81 -2.40
N GLU A 188 3.34 10.80 -1.55
CA GLU A 188 3.22 9.37 -1.83
C GLU A 188 1.80 8.89 -2.23
N LEU A 189 0.81 9.80 -2.19
CA LEU A 189 -0.57 9.57 -2.62
C LEU A 189 -0.94 10.48 -3.81
N SER A 190 0.01 11.19 -4.40
CA SER A 190 -0.23 12.25 -5.38
C SER A 190 -0.95 11.77 -6.63
N GLY A 191 -0.69 10.54 -7.08
CA GLY A 191 -1.27 9.96 -8.28
C GLY A 191 -2.80 9.84 -8.24
N ASN A 192 -3.42 9.85 -7.04
CA ASN A 192 -4.89 9.89 -6.91
C ASN A 192 -5.48 11.23 -7.39
N MET A 193 -4.68 12.30 -7.49
CA MET A 193 -5.11 13.56 -8.11
C MET A 193 -5.48 13.40 -9.58
N ILE A 194 -4.95 12.38 -10.26
CA ILE A 194 -5.29 12.04 -11.65
C ILE A 194 -6.73 11.50 -11.70
N ASP A 195 -7.08 10.57 -10.81
CA ASP A 195 -8.41 9.95 -10.78
C ASP A 195 -9.49 10.93 -10.33
N ILE A 196 -9.15 11.81 -9.39
CA ILE A 196 -10.12 12.77 -8.85
C ILE A 196 -10.39 13.93 -9.83
N CYS A 197 -9.48 14.17 -10.77
CA CYS A 197 -9.61 15.23 -11.76
C CYS A 197 -10.70 14.86 -12.78
N PRO A 198 -11.83 15.61 -12.83
CA PRO A 198 -12.95 15.27 -13.71
C PRO A 198 -12.71 15.57 -15.19
N VAL A 199 -11.52 16.08 -15.52
CA VAL A 199 -11.10 16.56 -16.84
C VAL A 199 -9.64 16.17 -17.07
N GLY A 200 -9.20 16.12 -18.33
CA GLY A 200 -7.83 15.74 -18.68
C GLY A 200 -6.76 16.81 -18.45
N ALA A 201 -6.89 17.60 -17.36
CA ALA A 201 -5.90 18.60 -16.94
C ALA A 201 -4.77 17.99 -16.11
N LEU A 202 -5.10 16.98 -15.29
CA LEU A 202 -4.12 16.17 -14.55
C LEU A 202 -4.19 14.75 -15.10
N THR A 203 -3.10 14.30 -15.71
CA THR A 203 -3.02 12.96 -16.33
C THR A 203 -1.80 12.21 -15.82
N SER A 204 -1.78 10.89 -15.99
CA SER A 204 -0.62 10.07 -15.63
C SER A 204 0.51 10.32 -16.61
N LYS A 205 1.63 10.89 -16.14
CA LYS A 205 2.78 11.20 -17.01
C LYS A 205 3.37 9.93 -17.65
N PRO A 206 3.51 8.78 -16.95
CA PRO A 206 3.99 7.52 -17.56
C PRO A 206 3.02 6.89 -18.57
N PHE A 207 1.70 7.01 -18.36
CA PHE A 207 0.70 6.40 -19.25
C PHE A 207 0.34 7.27 -20.46
N ARG A 208 0.51 8.58 -20.36
CA ARG A 208 0.06 9.59 -21.33
C ARG A 208 0.34 9.17 -22.78
N TYR A 209 -0.73 9.14 -23.58
CA TYR A 209 -0.71 8.81 -25.02
C TYR A 209 -0.37 7.35 -25.38
N SER A 210 -0.31 6.44 -24.41
CA SER A 210 -0.02 5.03 -24.67
C SER A 210 -1.24 4.24 -25.16
N ALA A 211 -2.45 4.60 -24.72
CA ALA A 211 -3.71 3.96 -25.12
C ALA A 211 -4.92 4.84 -24.83
N ARG A 212 -6.07 4.54 -25.45
CA ARG A 212 -7.37 5.10 -25.10
C ARG A 212 -8.12 4.18 -24.13
N THR A 213 -8.92 4.76 -23.23
CA THR A 213 -9.62 4.00 -22.18
C THR A 213 -10.53 2.89 -22.71
N TRP A 214 -11.17 3.07 -23.88
CA TRP A 214 -12.02 2.05 -24.51
C TRP A 214 -11.24 0.90 -25.15
N GLU A 215 -9.92 1.04 -25.34
CA GLU A 215 -9.05 -0.05 -25.79
C GLU A 215 -8.57 -0.92 -24.63
N LEU A 216 -8.75 -0.46 -23.39
CA LEU A 216 -8.22 -1.11 -22.20
C LEU A 216 -9.24 -2.07 -21.60
N SER A 217 -8.83 -3.33 -21.48
CA SER A 217 -9.57 -4.29 -20.67
C SER A 217 -9.28 -4.05 -19.18
N ARG A 218 -10.32 -4.09 -18.34
CA ARG A 218 -10.23 -3.86 -16.89
C ARG A 218 -10.30 -5.18 -16.14
N ARG A 219 -9.37 -5.44 -15.22
CA ARG A 219 -9.31 -6.67 -14.41
C ARG A 219 -9.02 -6.32 -12.95
N LYS A 220 -9.72 -6.96 -12.02
CA LYS A 220 -9.52 -6.76 -10.58
C LYS A 220 -8.25 -7.47 -10.11
N SER A 221 -7.50 -6.86 -9.22
CA SER A 221 -6.31 -7.44 -8.57
C SER A 221 -6.07 -6.82 -7.18
N VAL A 222 -4.98 -7.21 -6.51
CA VAL A 222 -4.56 -6.74 -5.18
C VAL A 222 -3.10 -6.30 -5.26
N SER A 223 -2.74 -5.22 -4.57
CA SER A 223 -1.35 -4.71 -4.53
C SER A 223 -0.43 -5.67 -3.77
N PRO A 224 0.79 -5.95 -4.29
CA PRO A 224 1.79 -6.79 -3.65
C PRO A 224 2.80 -6.01 -2.78
N HIS A 225 2.70 -4.68 -2.69
CA HIS A 225 3.82 -3.84 -2.23
C HIS A 225 3.86 -3.60 -0.72
N ASP A 226 2.71 -3.53 -0.05
CA ASP A 226 2.63 -3.27 1.38
C ASP A 226 1.52 -4.08 2.04
N SER A 227 1.46 -4.04 3.37
CA SER A 227 0.50 -4.79 4.16
C SER A 227 -0.93 -4.24 4.13
N THR A 228 -1.21 -3.17 3.37
CA THR A 228 -2.59 -2.71 3.16
C THR A 228 -3.37 -3.72 2.34
N GLY A 229 -2.73 -4.27 1.30
CA GLY A 229 -3.38 -5.11 0.30
C GLY A 229 -4.44 -4.32 -0.48
N ALA A 230 -4.10 -3.13 -0.96
CA ALA A 230 -5.03 -2.24 -1.65
C ALA A 230 -5.65 -2.91 -2.88
N ASN A 231 -6.96 -2.70 -3.11
CA ASN A 231 -7.63 -3.29 -4.27
C ASN A 231 -7.41 -2.45 -5.53
N LEU A 232 -7.13 -3.14 -6.63
CA LEU A 232 -6.69 -2.54 -7.88
C LEU A 232 -7.61 -2.92 -9.05
N ILE A 233 -7.74 -2.02 -10.00
CA ILE A 233 -8.11 -2.33 -11.39
C ILE A 233 -6.85 -2.19 -12.25
N VAL A 234 -6.37 -3.33 -12.75
CA VAL A 234 -5.28 -3.38 -13.71
C VAL A 234 -5.84 -3.31 -15.12
N GLN A 235 -5.32 -2.37 -15.91
CA GLN A 235 -5.78 -2.08 -17.26
C GLN A 235 -4.78 -2.57 -18.30
N VAL A 236 -5.27 -3.38 -19.24
CA VAL A 236 -4.46 -4.20 -20.14
C VAL A 236 -4.83 -3.96 -21.59
N LYS A 237 -3.83 -3.87 -22.46
CA LYS A 237 -3.94 -3.87 -23.93
C LYS A 237 -2.88 -4.78 -24.51
N ASN A 238 -3.25 -5.61 -25.50
CA ASN A 238 -2.31 -6.50 -26.20
C ASN A 238 -1.42 -7.32 -25.26
N HIS A 239 -2.02 -7.89 -24.20
CA HIS A 239 -1.33 -8.65 -23.15
C HIS A 239 -0.25 -7.89 -22.36
N LYS A 240 -0.22 -6.56 -22.43
CA LYS A 240 0.63 -5.70 -21.60
C LYS A 240 -0.20 -4.91 -20.62
N VAL A 241 0.28 -4.82 -19.39
CA VAL A 241 -0.28 -3.90 -18.38
C VAL A 241 0.16 -2.48 -18.75
N LEU A 242 -0.79 -1.56 -18.89
CA LEU A 242 -0.50 -0.16 -19.27
C LEU A 242 -0.87 0.84 -18.19
N ARG A 243 -1.82 0.51 -17.30
CA ARG A 243 -2.27 1.43 -16.25
C ARG A 243 -2.83 0.65 -15.07
N VAL A 244 -2.67 1.19 -13.87
CA VAL A 244 -3.31 0.69 -12.64
C VAL A 244 -4.08 1.84 -12.00
N VAL A 245 -5.33 1.56 -11.60
CA VAL A 245 -6.22 2.52 -10.93
C VAL A 245 -6.86 1.86 -9.70
N PRO A 246 -7.32 2.62 -8.69
CA PRO A 246 -7.91 2.04 -7.49
C PRO A 246 -9.21 1.28 -7.81
N PHE A 247 -9.43 0.15 -7.13
CA PHE A 247 -10.77 -0.43 -6.95
C PHE A 247 -11.27 -0.04 -5.56
N GLU A 248 -12.52 0.41 -5.50
CA GLU A 248 -13.07 0.93 -4.25
C GLU A 248 -13.38 -0.19 -3.26
N ASN A 249 -12.86 -0.05 -2.03
CA ASN A 249 -13.16 -0.90 -0.89
C ASN A 249 -13.04 -0.11 0.41
N GLU A 250 -14.18 0.26 0.98
CA GLU A 250 -14.27 1.05 2.23
C GLU A 250 -13.58 0.40 3.43
N GLU A 251 -13.47 -0.92 3.47
CA GLU A 251 -12.81 -1.64 4.58
C GLU A 251 -11.28 -1.64 4.47
N VAL A 252 -10.73 -1.42 3.28
CA VAL A 252 -9.29 -1.50 2.99
C VAL A 252 -8.77 -0.12 2.58
N ASN A 253 -8.86 0.22 1.28
CA ASN A 253 -8.19 1.37 0.69
C ASN A 253 -9.12 2.55 0.36
N GLU A 254 -10.39 2.51 0.77
CA GLU A 254 -11.43 3.46 0.36
C GLU A 254 -11.48 3.54 -1.17
N CYS A 255 -11.11 4.67 -1.76
CA CYS A 255 -10.97 4.87 -3.20
C CYS A 255 -9.55 5.29 -3.59
N TRP A 256 -8.56 5.04 -2.73
CA TRP A 256 -7.18 5.50 -2.87
C TRP A 256 -6.22 4.33 -3.07
N ILE A 257 -5.07 4.59 -3.71
CA ILE A 257 -3.92 3.70 -3.74
C ILE A 257 -2.63 4.53 -3.58
N ALA A 258 -1.55 3.93 -3.09
CA ALA A 258 -0.27 4.62 -3.03
C ALA A 258 0.35 4.77 -4.43
N ASP A 259 1.26 5.73 -4.58
CA ASP A 259 1.95 5.94 -5.86
C ASP A 259 2.76 4.72 -6.29
N ARG A 260 3.34 3.99 -5.33
CA ARG A 260 3.97 2.68 -5.61
C ARG A 260 3.01 1.68 -6.25
N ASP A 261 1.77 1.59 -5.76
CA ASP A 261 0.75 0.68 -6.33
C ASP A 261 0.30 1.11 -7.73
N ARG A 262 0.31 2.43 -7.97
CA ARG A 262 -0.15 3.03 -9.23
C ARG A 262 0.86 2.93 -10.35
N PHE A 263 2.15 3.12 -10.05
CA PHE A 263 3.20 3.30 -11.06
C PHE A 263 4.21 2.15 -11.14
N SER A 264 4.20 1.19 -10.20
CA SER A 264 5.09 0.01 -10.25
C SER A 264 4.90 -0.83 -11.53
N TYR A 265 3.76 -0.71 -12.21
CA TYR A 265 3.49 -1.45 -13.44
C TYR A 265 4.50 -1.19 -14.56
N GLU A 266 5.24 -0.06 -14.53
CA GLU A 266 6.30 0.24 -15.49
C GLU A 266 7.34 -0.90 -15.56
N ALA A 267 7.65 -1.51 -14.40
CA ALA A 267 8.60 -2.61 -14.32
C ALA A 267 8.10 -3.90 -14.98
N LEU A 268 6.77 -4.09 -15.12
CA LEU A 268 6.21 -5.34 -15.64
C LEU A 268 6.58 -5.57 -17.11
N ASN A 269 6.80 -4.50 -17.88
CA ASN A 269 7.17 -4.60 -19.30
C ASN A 269 8.63 -4.18 -19.56
N SER A 270 9.47 -4.12 -18.51
CA SER A 270 10.86 -3.69 -18.66
C SER A 270 11.76 -4.76 -19.30
N ASP A 271 12.86 -4.33 -19.91
CA ASP A 271 13.86 -5.23 -20.51
C ASP A 271 14.69 -5.99 -19.45
N GLU A 272 14.57 -5.60 -18.18
CA GLU A 272 15.18 -6.30 -17.04
C GLU A 272 14.45 -7.60 -16.67
N ARG A 273 13.26 -7.85 -17.22
CA ARG A 273 12.49 -9.08 -16.98
C ARG A 273 13.32 -10.32 -17.33
N LEU A 274 13.27 -11.32 -16.45
CA LEU A 274 13.84 -12.64 -16.73
C LEU A 274 12.82 -13.41 -17.57
N THR A 275 13.19 -13.72 -18.81
CA THR A 275 12.28 -14.31 -19.81
C THR A 275 12.49 -15.81 -20.01
N ARG A 276 13.68 -16.33 -19.67
CA ARG A 276 14.07 -17.74 -19.82
C ARG A 276 14.95 -18.17 -18.64
N PRO A 277 14.96 -19.47 -18.28
CA PRO A 277 15.91 -20.00 -17.31
C PRO A 277 17.35 -19.75 -17.74
N MET A 278 18.22 -19.43 -16.78
CA MET A 278 19.65 -19.18 -17.03
C MET A 278 20.51 -19.99 -16.05
N LEU A 279 21.59 -20.59 -16.56
CA LEU A 279 22.59 -21.30 -15.76
C LEU A 279 23.95 -20.61 -15.91
N LYS A 280 24.71 -20.53 -14.82
CA LYS A 280 26.08 -20.04 -14.83
C LYS A 280 27.04 -21.20 -15.05
N GLN A 281 27.78 -21.19 -16.15
CA GLN A 281 28.77 -22.22 -16.49
C GLN A 281 30.10 -21.55 -16.85
N GLY A 282 31.19 -21.90 -16.15
CA GLY A 282 32.50 -21.30 -16.39
C GLY A 282 32.52 -19.78 -16.17
N GLY A 283 31.65 -19.27 -15.30
CA GLY A 283 31.49 -17.83 -15.05
C GLY A 283 30.57 -17.10 -16.03
N GLU A 284 30.13 -17.74 -17.11
CA GLU A 284 29.25 -17.15 -18.12
C GLU A 284 27.80 -17.60 -17.96
N TRP A 285 26.87 -16.68 -18.20
CA TRP A 285 25.44 -16.96 -18.16
C TRP A 285 24.96 -17.52 -19.50
N LYS A 286 24.29 -18.68 -19.46
CA LYS A 286 23.68 -19.32 -20.63
C LYS A 286 22.18 -19.48 -20.42
N GLU A 287 21.40 -19.03 -21.39
CA GLU A 287 19.97 -19.36 -21.46
C GLU A 287 19.78 -20.84 -21.78
N VAL A 288 18.89 -21.49 -21.05
CA VAL A 288 18.55 -22.91 -21.21
C VAL A 288 17.03 -23.10 -21.17
N ASP A 289 16.57 -24.27 -21.60
CA ASP A 289 15.16 -24.65 -21.44
C ASP A 289 14.83 -25.03 -19.98
N TRP A 290 13.54 -25.06 -19.67
CA TRP A 290 13.04 -25.39 -18.33
C TRP A 290 13.41 -26.78 -17.84
N GLN A 291 13.43 -27.80 -18.69
CA GLN A 291 13.74 -29.15 -18.25
C GLN A 291 15.20 -29.21 -17.79
N THR A 292 16.12 -28.70 -18.59
CA THR A 292 17.55 -28.61 -18.26
C THR A 292 17.77 -27.85 -16.94
N ALA A 293 17.14 -26.70 -16.76
CA ALA A 293 17.30 -25.90 -15.54
C ALA A 293 16.77 -26.62 -14.28
N LEU A 294 15.58 -27.23 -14.37
CA LEU A 294 14.97 -27.92 -13.23
C LEU A 294 15.69 -29.22 -12.86
N GLU A 295 16.18 -29.97 -13.85
CA GLU A 295 17.01 -31.16 -13.61
C GLU A 295 18.35 -30.78 -12.97
N TYR A 296 18.99 -29.70 -13.43
CA TYR A 296 20.22 -29.18 -12.81
C TYR A 296 20.01 -28.85 -11.33
N VAL A 297 18.96 -28.08 -11.02
CA VAL A 297 18.61 -27.73 -9.63
C VAL A 297 18.29 -28.97 -8.81
N ALA A 298 17.43 -29.87 -9.31
CA ALA A 298 17.04 -31.07 -8.58
C ALA A 298 18.23 -31.99 -8.29
N ASN A 299 19.12 -32.20 -9.27
CA ASN A 299 20.32 -33.03 -9.10
C ASN A 299 21.31 -32.38 -8.12
N GLY A 300 21.54 -31.07 -8.24
CA GLY A 300 22.40 -30.34 -7.31
C GLY A 300 21.91 -30.38 -5.87
N LEU A 301 20.61 -30.19 -5.65
CA LEU A 301 20.02 -30.31 -4.32
C LEU A 301 20.10 -31.74 -3.76
N ARG A 302 19.91 -32.77 -4.59
CA ARG A 302 20.10 -34.17 -4.16
C ARG A 302 21.55 -34.45 -3.78
N GLN A 303 22.51 -33.96 -4.57
CA GLN A 303 23.92 -34.14 -4.31
C GLN A 303 24.32 -33.47 -2.98
N ILE A 304 23.97 -32.19 -2.80
CA ILE A 304 24.27 -31.46 -1.56
C ILE A 304 23.60 -32.12 -0.35
N LYS A 305 22.37 -32.63 -0.51
CA LYS A 305 21.69 -33.40 0.55
C LYS A 305 22.46 -34.68 0.91
N ASN A 306 23.02 -35.39 -0.07
CA ASN A 306 23.78 -36.61 0.16
C ASN A 306 25.14 -36.33 0.81
N ASP A 307 25.82 -35.27 0.37
CA ASP A 307 27.19 -34.93 0.78
C ASP A 307 27.23 -34.18 2.13
N HIS A 308 26.25 -33.30 2.39
CA HIS A 308 26.23 -32.40 3.55
C HIS A 308 25.01 -32.56 4.46
N GLY A 309 24.05 -33.40 4.09
CA GLY A 309 22.79 -33.57 4.82
C GLY A 309 21.73 -32.54 4.43
N ALA A 310 20.47 -32.86 4.76
CA ALA A 310 19.33 -32.01 4.39
C ALA A 310 19.37 -30.62 5.05
N SER A 311 19.90 -30.51 6.28
CA SER A 311 20.04 -29.24 7.01
C SER A 311 21.05 -28.26 6.38
N ALA A 312 21.76 -28.66 5.32
CA ALA A 312 22.63 -27.76 4.55
C ALA A 312 21.87 -27.00 3.45
N ILE A 313 20.59 -27.31 3.24
CA ILE A 313 19.70 -26.69 2.24
C ILE A 313 18.73 -25.77 2.95
N GLY A 314 18.44 -24.60 2.39
CA GLY A 314 17.40 -23.72 2.91
C GLY A 314 16.83 -22.76 1.88
N ALA A 315 15.80 -22.02 2.27
CA ALA A 315 15.14 -21.03 1.45
C ALA A 315 14.95 -19.70 2.19
N LEU A 316 15.36 -18.61 1.54
CA LEU A 316 14.97 -17.26 1.91
C LEU A 316 13.82 -16.86 0.99
N VAL A 317 12.67 -16.53 1.57
CA VAL A 317 11.44 -16.26 0.81
C VAL A 317 10.94 -14.85 1.06
N SER A 318 10.46 -14.18 0.02
CA SER A 318 9.95 -12.82 0.15
C SER A 318 8.55 -12.80 0.74
N PRO A 319 8.28 -11.94 1.75
CA PRO A 319 6.91 -11.73 2.23
C PRO A 319 6.02 -10.95 1.23
N HIS A 320 6.54 -10.62 0.04
CA HIS A 320 5.76 -10.13 -1.11
C HIS A 320 5.27 -11.26 -2.04
N SER A 321 5.72 -12.51 -1.83
CA SER A 321 5.24 -13.67 -2.58
C SER A 321 3.83 -14.08 -2.17
N THR A 322 3.14 -14.76 -3.07
CA THR A 322 1.76 -15.25 -2.85
C THR A 322 1.73 -16.31 -1.75
N LEU A 323 0.57 -16.46 -1.10
CA LEU A 323 0.39 -17.42 -0.02
C LEU A 323 0.68 -18.85 -0.50
N GLU A 324 0.29 -19.14 -1.74
CA GLU A 324 0.52 -20.41 -2.43
C GLU A 324 2.02 -20.68 -2.63
N GLU A 325 2.79 -19.68 -3.05
CA GLU A 325 4.24 -19.78 -3.21
C GLU A 325 4.95 -19.99 -1.87
N LEU A 326 4.57 -19.25 -0.84
CA LEU A 326 5.14 -19.38 0.51
C LEU A 326 4.87 -20.75 1.11
N PHE A 327 3.64 -21.25 0.98
CA PHE A 327 3.26 -22.58 1.44
C PHE A 327 4.02 -23.69 0.71
N LEU A 328 4.13 -23.61 -0.63
CA LEU A 328 4.85 -24.61 -1.42
C LEU A 328 6.37 -24.56 -1.17
N ALA A 329 6.95 -23.38 -0.97
CA ALA A 329 8.35 -23.27 -0.58
C ALA A 329 8.60 -23.96 0.77
N GLY A 330 7.70 -23.77 1.75
CA GLY A 330 7.74 -24.49 3.02
C GLY A 330 7.63 -26.00 2.85
N LYS A 331 6.68 -26.48 2.04
CA LYS A 331 6.54 -27.91 1.73
C LYS A 331 7.78 -28.49 1.03
N LEU A 332 8.37 -27.76 0.11
CA LEU A 332 9.57 -28.18 -0.63
C LEU A 332 10.76 -28.37 0.31
N VAL A 333 11.09 -27.36 1.12
CA VAL A 333 12.24 -27.38 2.03
C VAL A 333 12.08 -28.47 3.10
N ARG A 334 10.89 -28.58 3.70
CA ARG A 334 10.59 -29.63 4.69
C ARG A 334 10.53 -31.02 4.08
N GLY A 335 10.02 -31.15 2.86
CA GLY A 335 10.03 -32.40 2.10
C GLY A 335 11.44 -32.90 1.78
N LEU A 336 12.42 -32.01 1.68
CA LEU A 336 13.83 -32.38 1.57
C LEU A 336 14.43 -32.85 2.90
N GLY A 337 13.78 -32.57 4.03
CA GLY A 337 14.24 -32.88 5.39
C GLY A 337 14.93 -31.69 6.07
N SER A 338 14.73 -30.47 5.59
CA SER A 338 15.29 -29.25 6.17
C SER A 338 14.20 -28.39 6.80
N GLU A 339 14.52 -27.71 7.89
CA GLU A 339 13.65 -26.71 8.52
C GLU A 339 14.14 -25.27 8.27
N ASN A 340 15.12 -25.08 7.37
CA ASN A 340 15.73 -23.79 7.07
C ASN A 340 14.88 -23.01 6.05
N ILE A 341 13.78 -22.41 6.49
CA ILE A 341 12.99 -21.49 5.68
C ILE A 341 12.67 -20.24 6.48
N ASP A 342 12.87 -19.05 5.93
CA ASP A 342 12.54 -17.82 6.64
C ASP A 342 12.22 -16.67 5.67
N HIS A 343 11.28 -15.82 6.09
CA HIS A 343 10.93 -14.59 5.38
C HIS A 343 11.44 -13.32 6.08
N ARG A 344 11.93 -13.44 7.31
CA ARG A 344 12.30 -12.31 8.18
C ARG A 344 13.71 -11.78 7.86
N LEU A 345 13.96 -11.39 6.61
CA LEU A 345 15.29 -11.03 6.10
C LEU A 345 15.89 -9.78 6.77
N ARG A 346 15.06 -8.89 7.33
CA ARG A 346 15.49 -7.66 8.00
C ARG A 346 15.52 -7.76 9.53
N ASN A 347 15.05 -8.87 10.12
CA ASN A 347 14.99 -9.02 11.56
C ASN A 347 16.37 -9.18 12.19
N ALA A 348 16.59 -8.50 13.33
CA ALA A 348 17.71 -8.78 14.21
C ALA A 348 17.37 -9.82 15.29
N GLU A 349 16.10 -9.93 15.68
CA GLU A 349 15.60 -10.91 16.65
C GLU A 349 14.65 -11.92 15.97
N PHE A 350 14.77 -13.20 16.35
CA PHE A 350 14.01 -14.31 15.75
C PHE A 350 13.19 -15.13 16.77
N THR A 351 12.92 -14.56 17.95
CA THR A 351 12.09 -15.17 19.00
C THR A 351 10.75 -15.65 18.43
N ALA A 352 10.32 -16.86 18.80
CA ALA A 352 9.07 -17.44 18.33
C ALA A 352 7.86 -16.62 18.81
N ALA A 353 7.01 -16.22 17.86
CA ALA A 353 5.80 -15.45 18.16
C ALA A 353 4.70 -16.33 18.78
N GLN A 354 3.86 -15.73 19.64
CA GLN A 354 2.66 -16.37 20.17
C GLN A 354 1.48 -16.14 19.22
N GLY A 355 1.35 -17.00 18.21
CA GLY A 355 0.34 -16.88 17.15
C GLY A 355 0.84 -16.08 15.95
N VAL A 356 -0.09 -15.71 15.08
CA VAL A 356 0.14 -14.88 13.88
C VAL A 356 0.05 -13.41 14.29
N GLN A 357 1.18 -12.71 14.25
CA GLN A 357 1.26 -11.29 14.55
C GLN A 357 0.58 -10.47 13.46
N TRP A 358 -0.23 -9.50 13.87
CA TRP A 358 -1.15 -8.75 13.00
C TRP A 358 -1.40 -7.35 13.54
N LEU A 359 -2.22 -6.55 12.83
CA LEU A 359 -2.53 -5.15 13.15
C LEU A 359 -3.23 -4.96 14.51
N GLY A 360 -3.82 -6.02 15.08
CA GLY A 360 -4.53 -5.97 16.37
C GLY A 360 -5.94 -5.36 16.29
N THR A 361 -6.29 -4.75 15.16
CA THR A 361 -7.59 -4.11 14.89
C THR A 361 -7.84 -4.06 13.38
N PRO A 362 -9.10 -3.95 12.89
CA PRO A 362 -9.38 -3.77 11.47
C PRO A 362 -8.79 -2.47 10.89
N ILE A 363 -8.38 -2.47 9.63
CA ILE A 363 -7.80 -1.29 8.94
C ILE A 363 -8.77 -0.10 8.97
N ALA A 364 -10.06 -0.34 8.72
CA ALA A 364 -11.10 0.69 8.75
C ALA A 364 -11.25 1.39 10.11
N SER A 365 -10.89 0.72 11.21
CA SER A 365 -10.97 1.29 12.56
C SER A 365 -9.95 2.41 12.80
N LEU A 366 -8.86 2.44 12.02
CA LEU A 366 -7.79 3.44 12.14
C LEU A 366 -8.32 4.88 11.97
N SER A 367 -9.39 5.07 11.18
CA SER A 367 -10.04 6.37 11.00
C SER A 367 -10.90 6.83 12.19
N LYS A 368 -11.12 5.98 13.19
CA LYS A 368 -12.01 6.23 14.34
C LYS A 368 -11.27 6.27 15.67
N LEU A 369 -9.94 6.16 15.65
CA LEU A 369 -9.10 6.20 16.85
C LEU A 369 -9.22 7.56 17.55
N GLN A 370 -9.08 7.54 18.86
CA GLN A 370 -8.99 8.72 19.74
C GLN A 370 -7.57 8.94 20.26
N GLY A 371 -6.76 7.89 20.31
CA GLY A 371 -5.34 7.96 20.60
C GLY A 371 -4.57 6.86 19.87
N VAL A 372 -3.37 7.17 19.37
CA VAL A 372 -2.50 6.18 18.74
C VAL A 372 -1.05 6.45 19.11
N LEU A 373 -0.34 5.42 19.55
CA LEU A 373 1.11 5.42 19.70
C LEU A 373 1.73 4.59 18.59
N VAL A 374 2.59 5.20 17.77
CA VAL A 374 3.33 4.49 16.72
C VAL A 374 4.81 4.42 17.11
N LEU A 375 5.37 3.22 17.11
CA LEU A 375 6.74 2.95 17.51
C LEU A 375 7.56 2.43 16.32
N GLY A 376 8.68 3.10 16.00
CA GLY A 376 9.65 2.62 15.01
C GLY A 376 9.10 2.54 13.59
N SER A 377 8.48 3.62 13.09
CA SER A 377 7.97 3.70 11.71
C SER A 377 8.08 5.10 11.16
N ASN A 378 8.47 5.22 9.88
CA ASN A 378 8.07 6.39 9.09
C ASN A 378 6.67 6.08 8.52
N LEU A 379 5.65 6.20 9.35
CA LEU A 379 4.28 5.73 9.06
C LEU A 379 3.79 6.18 7.67
N ARG A 380 4.10 7.42 7.30
CA ARG A 380 3.74 8.02 6.01
C ARG A 380 4.35 7.28 4.81
N LYS A 381 5.60 6.82 4.93
CA LYS A 381 6.34 6.17 3.83
C LYS A 381 6.22 4.64 3.88
N ASP A 382 6.17 4.07 5.08
CA ASP A 382 5.96 2.64 5.30
C ASP A 382 4.54 2.24 4.85
N HIS A 383 3.50 2.94 5.33
CA HIS A 383 2.08 2.60 5.10
C HIS A 383 1.24 3.86 4.78
N PRO A 384 1.36 4.43 3.57
CA PRO A 384 0.69 5.67 3.16
C PRO A 384 -0.82 5.70 3.44
N LEU A 385 -1.51 4.58 3.20
CA LEU A 385 -2.96 4.49 3.41
C LEU A 385 -3.33 4.35 4.89
N PHE A 386 -2.48 3.74 5.73
CA PHE A 386 -2.70 3.75 7.19
C PHE A 386 -2.45 5.14 7.75
N ALA A 387 -1.41 5.84 7.27
CA ALA A 387 -1.16 7.23 7.59
C ALA A 387 -2.36 8.12 7.20
N GLN A 388 -2.94 7.90 6.02
CA GLN A 388 -4.15 8.62 5.59
C GLN A 388 -5.34 8.35 6.51
N ARG A 389 -5.57 7.11 6.93
CA ARG A 389 -6.66 6.76 7.87
C ARG A 389 -6.47 7.45 9.22
N ILE A 390 -5.26 7.37 9.78
CA ILE A 390 -4.92 8.02 11.07
C ILE A 390 -5.00 9.54 10.95
N ARG A 391 -4.63 10.12 9.81
CA ARG A 391 -4.80 11.55 9.54
C ARG A 391 -6.26 11.98 9.57
N GLN A 392 -7.18 11.16 9.07
CA GLN A 392 -8.62 11.43 9.22
C GLN A 392 -9.06 11.37 10.68
N ALA A 393 -8.54 10.42 11.47
CA ALA A 393 -8.80 10.38 12.90
C ALA A 393 -8.24 11.63 13.63
N ALA A 394 -7.03 12.07 13.28
CA ALA A 394 -6.39 13.25 13.85
C ALA A 394 -7.22 14.52 13.63
N LYS A 395 -7.83 14.67 12.44
CA LYS A 395 -8.79 15.76 12.15
C LYS A 395 -10.04 15.73 13.01
N GLN A 396 -10.40 14.56 13.53
CA GLN A 396 -11.52 14.37 14.45
C GLN A 396 -11.09 14.44 15.92
N GLY A 397 -9.84 14.84 16.20
CA GLY A 397 -9.31 15.00 17.55
C GLY A 397 -8.52 13.79 18.09
N CYS A 398 -8.14 12.82 17.25
CA CYS A 398 -7.23 11.75 17.66
C CYS A 398 -5.87 12.32 18.08
N THR A 399 -5.38 11.89 19.24
CA THR A 399 -4.03 12.22 19.70
C THR A 399 -3.02 11.27 19.05
N VAL A 400 -2.08 11.79 18.29
CA VAL A 400 -1.06 10.98 17.59
C VAL A 400 0.26 11.11 18.34
N LEU A 401 0.83 9.98 18.73
CA LEU A 401 2.03 9.86 19.55
C LEU A 401 3.08 9.02 18.81
N ALA A 402 4.35 9.33 19.01
CA ALA A 402 5.43 8.67 18.29
C ALA A 402 6.63 8.32 19.19
N ILE A 403 7.25 7.17 18.95
CA ILE A 403 8.59 6.86 19.44
C ILE A 403 9.40 6.40 18.23
N ASN A 404 10.41 7.17 17.82
CA ASN A 404 11.15 6.91 16.59
C ASN A 404 12.65 7.21 16.77
N GLU A 405 13.44 6.89 15.75
CA GLU A 405 14.87 7.25 15.68
C GLU A 405 15.11 8.73 15.40
N ARG A 406 14.14 9.39 14.77
CA ARG A 406 14.16 10.79 14.39
C ARG A 406 12.73 11.34 14.31
N VAL A 407 12.60 12.65 14.18
CA VAL A 407 11.33 13.27 13.84
C VAL A 407 11.08 13.11 12.34
N TYR A 408 9.93 12.53 11.99
CA TYR A 408 9.48 12.40 10.60
C TYR A 408 8.34 13.37 10.31
N ASP A 409 8.25 13.86 9.08
CA ASP A 409 7.06 14.58 8.61
C ASP A 409 5.96 13.59 8.16
N TRP A 410 5.03 13.32 9.05
CA TRP A 410 3.88 12.45 8.77
C TRP A 410 2.72 13.16 8.04
N ALA A 411 2.87 14.44 7.68
CA ALA A 411 1.81 15.27 7.13
C ALA A 411 0.53 15.24 8.00
N MET A 412 0.73 15.19 9.32
CA MET A 412 -0.31 15.27 10.34
C MET A 412 0.29 15.76 11.66
N PRO A 413 -0.48 16.42 12.54
CA PRO A 413 0.03 16.83 13.85
C PRO A 413 0.38 15.63 14.72
N VAL A 414 1.62 15.61 15.24
CA VAL A 414 2.07 14.64 16.27
C VAL A 414 2.11 15.38 17.60
N THR A 415 1.29 14.94 18.56
CA THR A 415 1.07 15.64 19.83
C THR A 415 2.26 15.50 20.77
N ALA A 416 2.90 14.33 20.80
CA ALA A 416 4.12 14.09 21.55
C ALA A 416 4.97 13.05 20.83
N SER A 417 6.29 13.23 20.86
CA SER A 417 7.25 12.31 20.25
C SER A 417 8.46 12.13 21.14
N ILE A 418 8.93 10.89 21.29
CA ILE A 418 10.25 10.59 21.85
C ILE A 418 11.19 10.20 20.70
N VAL A 419 12.36 10.83 20.64
CA VAL A 419 13.45 10.47 19.72
C VAL A 419 14.49 9.68 20.50
N ALA A 420 14.53 8.36 20.33
CA ALA A 420 15.28 7.47 21.21
C ALA A 420 15.95 6.29 20.48
N ALA A 421 16.63 6.52 19.35
CA ALA A 421 17.46 5.46 18.77
C ALA A 421 18.83 5.36 19.46
N PRO A 422 19.28 4.15 19.87
CA PRO A 422 18.65 2.82 19.77
C PRO A 422 17.83 2.39 21.01
N ASP A 423 17.66 3.26 22.01
CA ASP A 423 17.03 2.96 23.31
C ASP A 423 15.49 2.94 23.31
N TRP A 424 14.85 2.43 22.24
CA TRP A 424 13.37 2.36 22.16
C TRP A 424 12.73 1.53 23.27
N ALA A 425 13.40 0.46 23.70
CA ALA A 425 12.91 -0.36 24.81
C ALA A 425 12.88 0.44 26.12
N GLN A 426 13.92 1.23 26.38
CA GLN A 426 13.96 2.12 27.55
C GLN A 426 12.88 3.20 27.44
N ALA A 427 12.75 3.86 26.28
CA ALA A 427 11.72 4.88 26.06
C ALA A 427 10.30 4.33 26.31
N LEU A 428 10.01 3.10 25.86
CA LEU A 428 8.72 2.47 26.11
C LEU A 428 8.54 2.03 27.57
N ALA A 429 9.61 1.63 28.25
CA ALA A 429 9.57 1.38 29.70
C ALA A 429 9.34 2.65 30.52
N ASP A 430 9.90 3.79 30.11
CA ASP A 430 9.64 5.06 30.78
C ASP A 430 8.15 5.46 30.62
N VAL A 431 7.55 5.20 29.46
CA VAL A 431 6.10 5.35 29.25
C VAL A 431 5.32 4.36 30.13
N ALA A 432 5.75 3.10 30.22
CA ALA A 432 5.11 2.12 31.10
C ALA A 432 5.18 2.55 32.57
N ALA A 433 6.32 3.07 33.03
CA ALA A 433 6.48 3.60 34.38
C ALA A 433 5.60 4.82 34.64
N ALA A 434 5.45 5.73 33.67
CA ALA A 434 4.52 6.86 33.74
C ALA A 434 3.06 6.40 33.88
N VAL A 435 2.64 5.40 33.09
CA VAL A 435 1.30 4.80 33.19
C VAL A 435 1.12 4.12 34.56
N ALA A 436 2.15 3.42 35.05
CA ALA A 436 2.13 2.75 36.35
C ALA A 436 1.90 3.75 37.50
N GLN A 437 2.61 4.89 37.45
CA GLN A 437 2.48 5.97 38.43
C GLN A 437 1.07 6.57 38.46
N GLU A 438 0.49 6.85 37.29
CA GLU A 438 -0.87 7.41 37.16
C GLU A 438 -1.96 6.41 37.60
N LYS A 439 -1.74 5.11 37.40
CA LYS A 439 -2.68 4.04 37.79
C LYS A 439 -2.48 3.53 39.22
N GLY A 440 -1.36 3.85 39.86
CA GLY A 440 -1.00 3.31 41.18
C GLY A 440 -0.66 1.81 41.16
N VAL A 441 -0.10 1.31 40.05
CA VAL A 441 0.30 -0.11 39.89
C VAL A 441 1.83 -0.23 39.79
N ALA A 442 2.36 -1.45 39.93
CA ALA A 442 3.79 -1.70 39.74
C ALA A 442 4.15 -1.67 38.24
N ALA A 443 5.20 -0.93 37.88
CA ALA A 443 5.75 -0.91 36.54
C ALA A 443 6.40 -2.27 36.20
N PRO A 444 6.42 -2.70 34.92
CA PRO A 444 7.01 -3.97 34.52
C PRO A 444 8.54 -3.94 34.63
N VAL A 445 9.14 -2.77 34.43
CA VAL A 445 10.58 -2.53 34.53
C VAL A 445 10.79 -1.31 35.42
N ALA A 446 11.75 -1.38 36.35
CA ALA A 446 12.08 -0.26 37.22
C ALA A 446 12.69 0.89 36.39
N ALA A 447 12.02 2.04 36.35
CA ALA A 447 12.54 3.25 35.73
C ALA A 447 13.28 4.11 36.75
N ALA A 448 14.46 4.63 36.38
CA ALA A 448 15.25 5.49 37.25
C ALA A 448 14.63 6.90 37.38
N ASN A 449 14.09 7.45 36.28
CA ASN A 449 13.33 8.70 36.24
C ASN A 449 12.36 8.68 35.05
N VAL A 450 11.13 9.15 35.26
CA VAL A 450 10.14 9.32 34.18
C VAL A 450 10.29 10.72 33.58
N HIS A 451 10.58 10.79 32.28
CA HIS A 451 10.73 12.05 31.55
C HIS A 451 9.37 12.68 31.18
N ALA A 452 9.37 13.98 30.89
CA ALA A 452 8.15 14.74 30.60
C ALA A 452 7.43 14.24 29.34
N GLU A 453 8.18 13.83 28.32
CA GLU A 453 7.65 13.28 27.08
C GLU A 453 6.96 11.93 27.32
N ALA A 454 7.56 11.07 28.17
CA ALA A 454 6.96 9.80 28.56
C ALA A 454 5.65 10.00 29.34
N GLN A 455 5.63 11.00 30.25
CA GLN A 455 4.41 11.40 30.97
C GLN A 455 3.31 11.91 30.03
N ALA A 456 3.67 12.69 29.00
CA ALA A 456 2.73 13.18 28.01
C ALA A 456 2.10 12.04 27.19
N ILE A 457 2.91 11.07 26.74
CA ILE A 457 2.44 9.87 26.04
C ILE A 457 1.51 9.04 26.95
N ALA A 458 1.91 8.78 28.19
CA ALA A 458 1.10 8.03 29.15
C ALA A 458 -0.27 8.70 29.42
N THR A 459 -0.26 10.01 29.68
CA THR A 459 -1.48 10.79 29.92
C THR A 459 -2.42 10.74 28.72
N ALA A 460 -1.88 10.83 27.50
CA ALA A 460 -2.66 10.74 26.28
C ALA A 460 -3.29 9.35 26.10
N LEU A 461 -2.53 8.26 26.32
CA LEU A 461 -3.03 6.89 26.20
C LEU A 461 -4.05 6.52 27.30
N LEU A 462 -4.04 7.20 28.44
CA LEU A 462 -5.04 6.99 29.48
C LEU A 462 -6.43 7.56 29.12
N ARG A 463 -6.53 8.45 28.13
CA ARG A 463 -7.77 9.12 27.72
C ARG A 463 -8.45 8.45 26.54
N GLY A 464 -9.78 8.46 26.54
CA GLY A 464 -10.58 7.89 25.44
C GLY A 464 -10.66 6.37 25.47
N GLU A 465 -11.50 5.82 24.60
CA GLU A 465 -11.86 4.40 24.55
C GLU A 465 -11.17 3.69 23.38
N ARG A 466 -11.11 4.35 22.22
CA ARG A 466 -10.56 3.75 20.99
C ARG A 466 -9.10 4.12 20.83
N LYS A 467 -8.21 3.24 21.27
CA LYS A 467 -6.77 3.48 21.27
C LYS A 467 -5.99 2.33 20.67
N ALA A 468 -4.85 2.64 20.05
CA ALA A 468 -3.96 1.63 19.50
C ALA A 468 -2.49 1.93 19.80
N ILE A 469 -1.70 0.89 20.02
CA ILE A 469 -0.24 0.91 20.03
C ILE A 469 0.22 0.09 18.83
N LEU A 470 0.84 0.75 17.87
CA LEU A 470 1.22 0.19 16.58
C LEU A 470 2.74 0.10 16.47
N LEU A 471 3.25 -1.14 16.38
CA LEU A 471 4.64 -1.45 16.17
C LEU A 471 4.96 -1.42 14.67
N GLY A 472 5.85 -0.52 14.29
CA GLY A 472 6.30 -0.32 12.92
C GLY A 472 7.26 -1.37 12.41
N ASN A 473 7.67 -1.21 11.15
CA ASN A 473 8.64 -2.10 10.50
C ASN A 473 9.98 -2.11 11.24
N ALA A 474 10.47 -0.93 11.64
CA ALA A 474 11.73 -0.85 12.38
C ALA A 474 11.62 -1.52 13.76
N ALA A 475 10.46 -1.41 14.43
CA ALA A 475 10.22 -2.08 15.70
C ALA A 475 10.16 -3.61 15.55
N ALA A 476 9.58 -4.12 14.45
CA ALA A 476 9.59 -5.54 14.13
C ALA A 476 11.00 -6.08 13.80
N HIS A 477 11.85 -5.23 13.22
CA HIS A 477 13.22 -5.60 12.84
C HIS A 477 14.24 -5.41 13.98
N HIS A 478 13.82 -4.80 15.10
CA HIS A 478 14.69 -4.44 16.22
C HIS A 478 15.28 -5.66 16.93
N ALA A 479 16.47 -5.50 17.53
CA ALA A 479 17.16 -6.55 18.29
C ALA A 479 16.44 -6.93 19.61
N GLN A 480 15.48 -6.12 20.03
CA GLN A 480 14.63 -6.32 21.22
C GLN A 480 13.14 -6.24 20.86
N ALA A 481 12.75 -6.71 19.67
CA ALA A 481 11.37 -6.65 19.18
C ALA A 481 10.37 -7.33 20.14
N SER A 482 10.76 -8.44 20.78
CA SER A 482 9.95 -9.14 21.79
C SER A 482 9.74 -8.30 23.06
N THR A 483 10.78 -7.61 23.52
CA THR A 483 10.69 -6.66 24.65
C THR A 483 9.79 -5.49 24.33
N LEU A 484 9.92 -4.91 23.13
CA LEU A 484 9.04 -3.82 22.67
C LEU A 484 7.57 -4.28 22.68
N LEU A 485 7.28 -5.48 22.17
CA LEU A 485 5.94 -6.06 22.19
C LEU A 485 5.43 -6.32 23.62
N SER A 486 6.27 -6.85 24.51
CA SER A 486 5.90 -7.08 25.91
C SER A 486 5.54 -5.79 26.64
N LEU A 487 6.33 -4.73 26.47
CA LEU A 487 6.07 -3.43 27.09
C LEU A 487 4.81 -2.79 26.49
N ALA A 488 4.62 -2.89 25.17
CA ALA A 488 3.40 -2.42 24.50
C ALA A 488 2.15 -3.15 25.03
N ASN A 489 2.22 -4.48 25.19
CA ASN A 489 1.14 -5.29 25.76
C ASN A 489 0.83 -4.88 27.22
N TRP A 490 1.85 -4.66 28.04
CA TRP A 490 1.64 -4.20 29.41
C TRP A 490 0.97 -2.82 29.44
N ILE A 491 1.43 -1.86 28.63
CA ILE A 491 0.79 -0.53 28.52
C ILE A 491 -0.66 -0.67 28.06
N ALA A 492 -0.92 -1.51 27.07
CA ALA A 492 -2.26 -1.78 26.56
C ALA A 492 -3.19 -2.38 27.62
N GLU A 493 -2.71 -3.30 28.45
CA GLU A 493 -3.47 -3.86 29.57
C GLU A 493 -3.93 -2.77 30.55
N GLN A 494 -3.07 -1.79 30.83
CA GLN A 494 -3.38 -0.70 31.75
C GLN A 494 -4.23 0.42 31.13
N THR A 495 -4.14 0.60 29.81
CA THR A 495 -4.78 1.71 29.08
C THR A 495 -6.05 1.30 28.32
N GLY A 496 -6.23 0.01 28.02
CA GLY A 496 -7.29 -0.50 27.16
C GLY A 496 -7.03 -0.29 25.65
N ALA A 497 -5.79 -0.03 25.25
CA ALA A 497 -5.42 0.09 23.84
C ALA A 497 -5.31 -1.29 23.17
N SER A 498 -5.59 -1.39 21.86
CA SER A 498 -5.20 -2.56 21.07
C SER A 498 -3.71 -2.50 20.73
N VAL A 499 -3.03 -3.64 20.67
CA VAL A 499 -1.62 -3.72 20.23
C VAL A 499 -1.54 -4.49 18.93
N GLY A 500 -0.71 -4.02 18.00
CA GLY A 500 -0.38 -4.80 16.81
C GLY A 500 0.75 -4.24 15.98
N TYR A 501 1.13 -4.98 14.95
CA TYR A 501 2.17 -4.63 14.00
C TYR A 501 1.58 -4.05 12.72
N LEU A 502 2.22 -3.03 12.16
CA LEU A 502 1.89 -2.54 10.82
C LEU A 502 2.20 -3.59 9.75
N THR A 503 3.23 -4.41 9.98
CA THR A 503 3.79 -5.48 9.11
C THR A 503 4.37 -4.95 7.78
N GLU A 504 5.53 -5.46 7.35
CA GLU A 504 6.33 -4.79 6.32
C GLU A 504 5.83 -4.97 4.87
N ALA A 505 5.16 -6.07 4.56
CA ALA A 505 4.87 -6.46 3.18
C ALA A 505 3.46 -7.03 3.02
N ALA A 506 3.04 -7.21 1.75
CA ALA A 506 1.68 -7.63 1.40
C ALA A 506 1.24 -8.97 1.96
N ASN A 507 2.19 -9.84 2.34
CA ASN A 507 1.88 -11.17 2.83
C ASN A 507 2.68 -11.58 4.06
N THR A 508 3.20 -10.64 4.84
CA THR A 508 3.92 -10.94 6.11
C THR A 508 3.04 -11.74 7.08
N VAL A 509 1.76 -11.40 7.19
CA VAL A 509 0.79 -12.15 8.00
C VAL A 509 0.56 -13.55 7.43
N GLY A 510 0.45 -13.66 6.10
CA GLY A 510 0.29 -14.95 5.41
C GLY A 510 1.51 -15.86 5.55
N ALA A 511 2.72 -15.29 5.49
CA ALA A 511 3.98 -16.01 5.66
C ALA A 511 4.08 -16.68 7.05
N GLN A 512 3.61 -15.99 8.09
CA GLN A 512 3.48 -16.57 9.42
C GLN A 512 2.42 -17.67 9.46
N TRP A 513 1.24 -17.41 8.87
CA TRP A 513 0.12 -18.34 8.91
C TRP A 513 0.44 -19.70 8.25
N VAL A 514 1.16 -19.69 7.13
CA VAL A 514 1.58 -20.94 6.44
C VAL A 514 2.91 -21.50 6.95
N GLY A 515 3.49 -20.89 7.99
CA GLY A 515 4.73 -21.35 8.61
C GLY A 515 5.94 -21.25 7.68
N ALA A 516 6.07 -20.18 6.91
CA ALA A 516 7.29 -19.83 6.16
C ALA A 516 8.36 -19.22 7.09
N GLN A 517 8.67 -19.95 8.17
CA GLN A 517 9.62 -19.61 9.23
C GLN A 517 10.31 -20.89 9.72
N PRO A 518 11.49 -20.79 10.36
CA PRO A 518 12.25 -21.96 10.79
C PRO A 518 11.54 -22.67 11.94
N ALA A 519 11.53 -24.00 11.91
CA ALA A 519 11.15 -24.80 13.08
C ALA A 519 12.35 -24.94 14.05
N ALA A 520 12.18 -25.69 15.15
CA ALA A 520 13.12 -25.75 16.28
C ALA A 520 14.59 -26.15 15.93
N SER A 521 14.85 -26.71 14.75
CA SER A 521 16.17 -27.09 14.26
C SER A 521 16.64 -26.31 13.02
N GLY A 522 15.85 -25.34 12.55
CA GLY A 522 16.14 -24.57 11.36
C GLY A 522 16.98 -23.32 11.65
N LEU A 523 17.87 -22.97 10.73
CA LEU A 523 18.58 -21.70 10.71
C LEU A 523 17.61 -20.56 10.39
N ASN A 524 17.73 -19.44 11.10
CA ASN A 524 16.98 -18.23 10.79
C ASN A 524 17.57 -17.44 9.62
N ALA A 525 16.84 -16.45 9.12
CA ALA A 525 17.28 -15.63 7.97
C ALA A 525 18.68 -15.04 8.17
N GLY A 526 18.99 -14.51 9.36
CA GLY A 526 20.29 -13.93 9.66
C GLY A 526 21.44 -14.95 9.59
N GLN A 527 21.22 -16.17 10.10
CA GLN A 527 22.20 -17.27 10.04
C GLN A 527 22.39 -17.78 8.61
N MET A 528 21.31 -17.90 7.83
CA MET A 528 21.38 -18.31 6.43
C MET A 528 22.14 -17.26 5.60
N LEU A 529 21.83 -15.97 5.78
CA LEU A 529 22.51 -14.84 5.14
C LEU A 529 23.97 -14.66 5.58
N ALA A 530 24.38 -15.25 6.70
CA ALA A 530 25.76 -15.28 7.16
C ALA A 530 26.59 -16.44 6.55
N GLY A 531 26.00 -17.23 5.65
CA GLY A 531 26.67 -18.34 4.96
C GLY A 531 26.52 -19.69 5.65
N GLY A 532 25.47 -19.88 6.44
CA GLY A 532 25.21 -21.14 7.17
C GLY A 532 24.76 -22.33 6.30
N LEU A 533 24.61 -22.16 4.99
CA LEU A 533 24.04 -23.15 4.08
C LEU A 533 24.98 -23.47 2.90
N LYS A 534 24.80 -24.67 2.34
CA LYS A 534 25.47 -25.13 1.11
C LYS A 534 24.62 -24.96 -0.13
N ALA A 535 23.29 -25.04 0.00
CA ALA A 535 22.35 -24.69 -1.05
C ALA A 535 21.31 -23.68 -0.55
N VAL A 536 21.09 -22.61 -1.31
CA VAL A 536 20.11 -21.57 -0.96
C VAL A 536 19.14 -21.33 -2.11
N LEU A 537 17.84 -21.46 -1.82
CA LEU A 537 16.76 -21.03 -2.70
C LEU A 537 16.34 -19.60 -2.34
N LEU A 538 16.39 -18.68 -3.29
CA LEU A 538 15.93 -17.30 -3.13
C LEU A 538 14.62 -17.13 -3.88
N LEU A 539 13.51 -17.02 -3.16
CA LEU A 539 12.19 -16.82 -3.75
C LEU A 539 11.80 -15.34 -3.70
N ASN A 540 11.79 -14.71 -4.87
CA ASN A 540 11.29 -13.35 -5.10
C ASN A 540 11.93 -12.28 -4.18
N ASN A 541 13.20 -12.46 -3.81
CA ASN A 541 13.96 -11.50 -3.02
C ASN A 541 15.35 -11.26 -3.60
N GLU A 542 15.88 -10.08 -3.31
CA GLU A 542 17.21 -9.62 -3.64
C GLU A 542 17.94 -9.32 -2.32
N PRO A 543 18.63 -10.30 -1.70
CA PRO A 543 19.17 -10.19 -0.35
C PRO A 543 20.04 -8.95 -0.08
N VAL A 544 20.72 -8.44 -1.10
CA VAL A 544 21.53 -7.21 -1.01
C VAL A 544 20.70 -6.00 -0.61
N PHE A 545 19.42 -5.97 -0.99
CA PHE A 545 18.52 -4.86 -0.72
C PHE A 545 17.39 -5.21 0.27
N ASP A 546 17.01 -6.48 0.31
CA ASP A 546 15.85 -6.95 1.05
C ASP A 546 16.20 -7.47 2.45
N SER A 547 17.48 -7.43 2.83
CA SER A 547 17.95 -7.96 4.11
C SER A 547 18.78 -6.96 4.93
N ALA A 548 18.88 -7.22 6.25
CA ALA A 548 19.76 -6.48 7.14
C ALA A 548 21.26 -6.76 6.89
N ALA A 549 21.60 -7.81 6.13
CA ALA A 549 22.98 -8.12 5.78
C ALA A 549 23.53 -7.17 4.69
N GLY A 550 22.66 -6.62 3.84
CA GLY A 550 23.04 -5.71 2.77
C GLY A 550 24.04 -6.35 1.80
N ALA A 551 25.04 -5.59 1.38
CA ALA A 551 26.11 -6.08 0.49
C ALA A 551 26.83 -7.35 1.01
N ARG A 552 26.91 -7.54 2.34
CA ARG A 552 27.53 -8.75 2.95
C ARG A 552 26.77 -10.03 2.60
N ALA A 553 25.48 -9.93 2.26
CA ALA A 553 24.70 -11.08 1.80
C ALA A 553 25.30 -11.68 0.51
N SER A 554 25.75 -10.85 -0.42
CA SER A 554 26.36 -11.29 -1.68
C SER A 554 27.62 -12.13 -1.42
N GLU A 555 28.52 -11.63 -0.56
CA GLU A 555 29.76 -12.33 -0.20
C GLU A 555 29.51 -13.65 0.54
N ALA A 556 28.52 -13.68 1.43
CA ALA A 556 28.21 -14.87 2.22
C ALA A 556 27.49 -15.94 1.40
N LEU A 557 26.49 -15.54 0.60
CA LEU A 557 25.75 -16.45 -0.27
C LEU A 557 26.62 -16.97 -1.42
N GLY A 558 27.57 -16.18 -1.91
CA GLY A 558 28.54 -16.61 -2.93
C GLY A 558 29.52 -17.71 -2.47
N LYS A 559 29.52 -18.08 -1.17
CA LYS A 559 30.27 -19.23 -0.63
C LYS A 559 29.47 -20.53 -0.64
N ALA A 560 28.16 -20.47 -0.89
CA ALA A 560 27.35 -21.66 -1.06
C ALA A 560 27.78 -22.40 -2.35
N GLU A 561 27.57 -23.72 -2.37
CA GLU A 561 27.86 -24.55 -3.54
C GLU A 561 26.78 -24.42 -4.61
N MET A 562 25.58 -23.98 -4.22
CA MET A 562 24.49 -23.71 -5.14
C MET A 562 23.56 -22.60 -4.62
N VAL A 563 23.36 -21.56 -5.43
CA VAL A 563 22.34 -20.53 -5.19
C VAL A 563 21.38 -20.48 -6.38
N VAL A 564 20.09 -20.68 -6.08
CA VAL A 564 19.01 -20.67 -7.07
C VAL A 564 18.09 -19.48 -6.81
N THR A 565 18.04 -18.54 -7.75
CA THR A 565 17.16 -17.37 -7.67
C THR A 565 15.91 -17.59 -8.52
N LEU A 566 14.74 -17.58 -7.88
CA LEU A 566 13.43 -17.54 -8.52
C LEU A 566 12.97 -16.07 -8.50
N SER A 567 13.02 -15.38 -9.64
CA SER A 567 12.70 -13.95 -9.73
C SER A 567 11.97 -13.57 -11.02
N PRO A 568 11.11 -12.53 -11.02
CA PRO A 568 10.59 -11.93 -12.25
C PRO A 568 11.64 -11.18 -13.08
N PHE A 569 12.79 -10.86 -12.48
CA PHE A 569 13.84 -10.02 -13.05
C PHE A 569 15.20 -10.70 -13.04
N LYS A 570 16.11 -10.23 -13.91
CA LYS A 570 17.53 -10.61 -13.90
C LYS A 570 18.22 -10.03 -12.65
N ALA A 571 18.08 -10.71 -11.53
CA ALA A 571 18.58 -10.29 -10.22
C ALA A 571 19.57 -11.32 -9.64
N ASN A 572 20.32 -10.92 -8.61
CA ASN A 572 21.27 -11.78 -7.88
C ASN A 572 22.36 -12.43 -8.76
N MET A 573 22.66 -11.87 -9.94
CA MET A 573 23.54 -12.47 -10.95
C MET A 573 25.01 -12.63 -10.49
N GLU A 574 25.42 -11.83 -9.50
CA GLU A 574 26.78 -11.86 -8.95
C GLU A 574 27.09 -13.19 -8.27
N PHE A 575 26.14 -13.70 -7.48
CA PHE A 575 26.34 -14.87 -6.60
C PHE A 575 25.39 -16.05 -6.87
N SER A 576 24.45 -15.93 -7.82
CA SER A 576 23.58 -17.04 -8.22
C SER A 576 24.25 -17.97 -9.24
N ASP A 577 23.91 -19.25 -9.17
CA ASP A 577 24.28 -20.27 -10.17
C ASP A 577 23.14 -20.55 -11.16
N VAL A 578 21.90 -20.33 -10.71
CA VAL A 578 20.68 -20.58 -11.49
C VAL A 578 19.71 -19.43 -11.32
N LEU A 579 19.14 -18.95 -12.43
CA LEU A 579 18.01 -18.02 -12.43
C LEU A 579 16.79 -18.70 -13.06
N LEU A 580 15.67 -18.71 -12.35
CA LEU A 580 14.40 -19.28 -12.80
C LEU A 580 13.36 -18.16 -12.94
N PRO A 581 12.82 -17.90 -14.15
CA PRO A 581 11.85 -16.83 -14.37
C PRO A 581 10.47 -17.18 -13.78
N ILE A 582 10.10 -16.45 -12.72
CA ILE A 582 8.76 -16.54 -12.13
C ILE A 582 7.89 -15.34 -12.55
N ALA A 583 6.59 -15.58 -12.65
CA ALA A 583 5.61 -14.57 -13.01
C ALA A 583 5.37 -13.57 -11.85
N PRO A 584 5.32 -12.25 -12.11
CA PRO A 584 4.83 -11.27 -11.13
C PRO A 584 3.32 -11.41 -10.90
N PHE A 585 2.78 -10.71 -9.90
CA PHE A 585 1.37 -10.80 -9.47
C PHE A 585 0.33 -10.55 -10.58
N THR A 586 0.68 -9.84 -11.64
CA THR A 586 -0.22 -9.59 -12.79
C THR A 586 -0.30 -10.77 -13.77
N GLU A 587 0.62 -11.71 -13.69
CA GLU A 587 0.81 -12.83 -14.63
C GLU A 587 0.49 -14.19 -13.99
N THR A 588 0.18 -14.21 -12.70
CA THR A 588 -0.20 -15.40 -11.94
C THR A 588 -1.48 -15.16 -11.15
N SER A 589 -2.20 -16.25 -10.83
CA SER A 589 -3.17 -16.24 -9.74
C SER A 589 -2.46 -16.49 -8.41
N GLY A 590 -3.05 -15.96 -7.34
CA GLY A 590 -2.55 -16.15 -5.98
C GLY A 590 -3.35 -15.36 -4.97
N SER A 591 -2.93 -15.42 -3.71
CA SER A 591 -3.60 -14.78 -2.59
C SER A 591 -2.60 -14.06 -1.69
N PHE A 592 -3.03 -12.93 -1.13
CA PHE A 592 -2.30 -12.19 -0.10
C PHE A 592 -3.14 -12.10 1.17
N VAL A 593 -2.47 -12.00 2.32
CA VAL A 593 -3.07 -11.79 3.63
C VAL A 593 -2.54 -10.48 4.20
N ASN A 594 -3.41 -9.48 4.26
CA ASN A 594 -3.05 -8.12 4.67
C ASN A 594 -2.83 -8.02 6.21
N ALA A 595 -2.48 -6.82 6.69
CA ALA A 595 -2.14 -6.57 8.10
C ALA A 595 -3.25 -6.95 9.09
N GLU A 596 -4.53 -6.85 8.71
CA GLU A 596 -5.65 -7.24 9.58
C GLU A 596 -5.99 -8.74 9.54
N GLY A 597 -5.26 -9.54 8.75
CA GLY A 597 -5.50 -10.98 8.59
C GLY A 597 -6.55 -11.33 7.53
N ARG A 598 -6.96 -10.38 6.68
CA ARG A 598 -7.90 -10.62 5.58
C ARG A 598 -7.19 -11.27 4.40
N LEU A 599 -7.74 -12.40 3.95
CA LEU A 599 -7.29 -13.07 2.73
C LEU A 599 -7.94 -12.41 1.50
N GLN A 600 -7.13 -12.07 0.52
CA GLN A 600 -7.56 -11.49 -0.76
C GLN A 600 -6.93 -12.24 -1.92
N SER A 601 -7.75 -12.94 -2.70
CA SER A 601 -7.31 -13.67 -3.89
C SER A 601 -7.46 -12.84 -5.16
N PHE A 602 -6.56 -13.04 -6.11
CA PHE A 602 -6.57 -12.40 -7.41
C PHE A 602 -6.24 -13.41 -8.52
N HIS A 603 -6.54 -13.03 -9.75
CA HIS A 603 -6.27 -13.83 -10.94
C HIS A 603 -5.24 -13.12 -11.83
N ALA A 604 -4.54 -13.90 -12.65
CA ALA A 604 -3.67 -13.37 -13.69
C ALA A 604 -4.49 -12.45 -14.62
N VAL A 605 -4.00 -11.23 -14.84
CA VAL A 605 -4.63 -10.24 -15.73
C VAL A 605 -4.03 -10.27 -17.13
N VAL A 606 -2.80 -10.75 -17.25
CA VAL A 606 -2.07 -11.02 -18.50
C VAL A 606 -1.43 -12.41 -18.46
N LYS A 607 -0.97 -12.90 -19.62
CA LYS A 607 -0.19 -14.14 -19.68
C LYS A 607 1.24 -13.86 -19.21
N PRO A 608 1.93 -14.85 -18.61
CA PRO A 608 3.35 -14.73 -18.31
C PRO A 608 4.18 -14.28 -19.52
N LEU A 609 5.17 -13.42 -19.26
CA LEU A 609 6.06 -12.92 -20.31
C LEU A 609 7.02 -14.02 -20.77
N ALA A 610 7.08 -14.24 -22.09
CA ALA A 610 7.94 -15.23 -22.73
C ALA A 610 7.82 -16.64 -22.09
N GLU A 611 8.90 -17.20 -21.55
CA GLU A 611 8.89 -18.52 -20.90
C GLU A 611 8.73 -18.44 -19.37
N ALA A 612 8.47 -17.27 -18.79
CA ALA A 612 8.21 -17.16 -17.35
C ALA A 612 7.01 -18.03 -16.94
N ARG A 613 7.05 -18.58 -15.72
CA ARG A 613 5.97 -19.43 -15.19
C ARG A 613 5.50 -18.96 -13.81
N PRO A 614 4.23 -19.17 -13.44
CA PRO A 614 3.78 -18.98 -12.06
C PRO A 614 4.72 -19.65 -11.05
N GLY A 615 5.18 -18.91 -10.02
CA GLY A 615 6.17 -19.42 -9.07
C GLY A 615 5.69 -20.68 -8.35
N TRP A 616 4.40 -20.75 -8.00
CA TRP A 616 3.80 -21.94 -7.41
C TRP A 616 3.93 -23.18 -8.30
N LYS A 617 3.84 -23.04 -9.64
CA LYS A 617 4.05 -24.16 -10.58
C LYS A 617 5.50 -24.61 -10.60
N VAL A 618 6.44 -23.66 -10.57
CA VAL A 618 7.88 -23.95 -10.54
C VAL A 618 8.22 -24.72 -9.27
N LEU A 619 7.76 -24.24 -8.11
CA LEU A 619 7.95 -24.90 -6.82
C LEU A 619 7.33 -26.29 -6.78
N ARG A 620 6.10 -26.43 -7.30
CA ARG A 620 5.41 -27.72 -7.42
C ARG A 620 6.21 -28.73 -8.25
N VAL A 621 6.68 -28.33 -9.43
CA VAL A 621 7.45 -29.23 -10.31
C VAL A 621 8.79 -29.60 -9.68
N LEU A 622 9.50 -28.66 -9.05
CA LEU A 622 10.72 -28.96 -8.29
C LEU A 622 10.45 -29.96 -7.16
N ALA A 623 9.37 -29.78 -6.41
CA ALA A 623 8.97 -30.70 -5.34
C ALA A 623 8.71 -32.12 -5.89
N ASN A 624 8.00 -32.25 -7.02
CA ASN A 624 7.77 -33.54 -7.67
C ASN A 624 9.07 -34.19 -8.15
N LEU A 625 9.97 -33.43 -8.78
CA LEU A 625 11.28 -33.95 -9.19
C LEU A 625 12.08 -34.44 -7.97
N LEU A 626 12.00 -33.75 -6.84
CA LEU A 626 12.70 -34.11 -5.61
C LEU A 626 12.00 -35.22 -4.79
N GLY A 627 10.87 -35.74 -5.26
CA GLY A 627 10.14 -36.84 -4.61
C GLY A 627 9.36 -36.41 -3.36
N VAL A 628 9.12 -35.10 -3.18
CA VAL A 628 8.30 -34.58 -2.09
C VAL A 628 6.85 -35.01 -2.31
N GLN A 629 6.21 -35.54 -1.27
CA GLN A 629 4.84 -36.05 -1.33
C GLN A 629 3.80 -34.96 -1.06
N GLY A 630 2.57 -35.15 -1.55
CA GLY A 630 1.44 -34.29 -1.21
C GLY A 630 1.54 -32.87 -1.80
N VAL A 631 2.07 -32.77 -3.02
CA VAL A 631 2.24 -31.53 -3.79
C VAL A 631 1.62 -31.61 -5.19
N ASP A 632 0.82 -32.64 -5.50
CA ASP A 632 0.18 -32.84 -6.81
C ASP A 632 -1.06 -31.95 -7.01
N TYR A 633 -0.89 -30.64 -6.85
CA TYR A 633 -1.93 -29.64 -7.04
C TYR A 633 -2.06 -29.27 -8.52
N GLU A 634 -3.28 -29.13 -9.04
CA GLU A 634 -3.52 -28.78 -10.45
C GLU A 634 -3.68 -27.27 -10.66
N THR A 635 -4.23 -26.58 -9.66
CA THR A 635 -4.55 -25.14 -9.69
C THR A 635 -3.99 -24.41 -8.47
N SER A 636 -3.88 -23.07 -8.55
CA SER A 636 -3.50 -22.28 -7.36
C SER A 636 -4.57 -22.35 -6.27
N GLN A 637 -5.83 -22.56 -6.64
CA GLN A 637 -6.94 -22.72 -5.69
C GLN A 637 -6.80 -24.00 -4.87
N ASP A 638 -6.28 -25.09 -5.45
CA ASP A 638 -6.00 -26.32 -4.70
C ASP A 638 -4.90 -26.09 -3.66
N VAL A 639 -3.84 -25.35 -4.06
CA VAL A 639 -2.76 -24.96 -3.15
C VAL A 639 -3.29 -24.08 -2.02
N LEU A 640 -4.13 -23.09 -2.34
CA LEU A 640 -4.76 -22.21 -1.37
C LEU A 640 -5.62 -22.99 -0.38
N ALA A 641 -6.50 -23.87 -0.86
CA ALA A 641 -7.37 -24.68 -0.03
C ALA A 641 -6.55 -25.57 0.92
N ALA A 642 -5.43 -26.14 0.45
CA ALA A 642 -4.51 -26.90 1.27
C ALA A 642 -3.76 -26.02 2.29
N ALA A 643 -3.38 -24.79 1.92
CA ALA A 643 -2.67 -23.86 2.79
C ALA A 643 -3.55 -23.29 3.92
N THR A 644 -4.84 -23.05 3.65
CA THR A 644 -5.74 -22.35 4.57
C THR A 644 -6.79 -23.25 5.21
N ALA A 645 -6.84 -24.53 4.83
CA ALA A 645 -7.95 -25.44 5.14
C ALA A 645 -9.33 -24.84 4.75
N GLY A 646 -9.37 -24.04 3.68
CA GLY A 646 -10.60 -23.39 3.18
C GLY A 646 -11.01 -22.10 3.90
N ALA A 647 -10.20 -21.58 4.83
CA ALA A 647 -10.50 -20.34 5.53
C ALA A 647 -10.39 -19.10 4.62
N THR A 648 -11.29 -18.12 4.82
CA THR A 648 -11.35 -16.86 4.05
C THR A 648 -10.66 -15.68 4.74
N SER A 649 -10.10 -15.91 5.92
CA SER A 649 -9.25 -15.00 6.69
C SER A 649 -8.45 -15.85 7.66
N VAL A 650 -7.41 -15.28 8.26
CA VAL A 650 -6.73 -15.96 9.37
C VAL A 650 -7.77 -16.18 10.49
N PRO A 651 -7.96 -17.41 10.98
CA PRO A 651 -8.86 -17.67 12.10
C PRO A 651 -8.49 -16.83 13.33
N ALA A 652 -9.49 -16.24 13.99
CA ALA A 652 -9.27 -15.31 15.10
C ALA A 652 -8.49 -15.94 16.28
N ASN A 653 -8.60 -17.25 16.48
CA ASN A 653 -7.84 -17.99 17.50
C ASN A 653 -6.36 -18.20 17.16
N LEU A 654 -5.97 -17.98 15.90
CA LEU A 654 -4.56 -18.02 15.47
C LEU A 654 -3.92 -16.64 15.50
N LEU A 655 -4.71 -15.56 15.38
CA LEU A 655 -4.23 -14.20 15.48
C LEU A 655 -3.78 -13.90 16.92
N GLY A 656 -2.55 -13.42 17.09
CA GLY A 656 -1.96 -13.22 18.40
C GLY A 656 -0.78 -12.27 18.38
N ASN A 657 -0.82 -11.28 19.27
CA ASN A 657 0.27 -10.32 19.51
C ASN A 657 0.85 -10.52 20.92
N GLY A 658 0.82 -11.76 21.45
CA GLY A 658 1.34 -12.08 22.77
C GLY A 658 2.87 -12.09 22.83
N ALA A 659 3.42 -11.68 23.97
CA ALA A 659 4.84 -11.78 24.28
C ALA A 659 5.04 -12.18 25.76
N PRO A 660 6.13 -12.90 26.10
CA PRO A 660 6.49 -13.15 27.48
C PRO A 660 6.69 -11.83 28.26
N ALA A 661 6.27 -11.80 29.52
CA ALA A 661 6.49 -10.65 30.38
C ALA A 661 7.98 -10.36 30.60
N VAL A 662 8.34 -9.08 30.62
CA VAL A 662 9.71 -8.61 30.80
C VAL A 662 9.85 -7.84 32.10
N ASN A 663 10.88 -8.20 32.90
CA ASN A 663 11.21 -7.57 34.19
C ASN A 663 12.49 -6.72 34.16
N SER A 664 13.25 -6.77 33.05
CA SER A 664 14.49 -6.00 32.87
C SER A 664 14.76 -5.76 31.38
N ILE A 665 15.46 -4.67 31.06
CA ILE A 665 15.82 -4.31 29.69
C ILE A 665 17.34 -4.41 29.54
N ALA A 666 17.79 -4.97 28.42
CA ALA A 666 19.20 -4.95 28.08
C ALA A 666 19.60 -3.54 27.63
N ASN A 667 20.72 -3.02 28.15
CA ASN A 667 21.24 -1.71 27.75
C ASN A 667 21.31 -1.60 26.21
N GLY A 668 20.75 -0.52 25.66
CA GLY A 668 20.68 -0.34 24.21
C GLY A 668 22.00 0.03 23.55
N ALA A 669 23.02 0.40 24.35
CA ALA A 669 24.37 0.70 23.89
C ALA A 669 24.98 -0.48 23.12
N GLY A 670 25.00 -0.38 21.79
CA GLY A 670 25.62 -1.35 20.89
C GLY A 670 24.67 -2.09 19.95
N HIS A 671 23.34 -1.89 20.04
CA HIS A 671 22.43 -2.44 19.02
C HIS A 671 22.54 -1.63 17.71
N ALA A 672 22.64 -2.34 16.59
CA ALA A 672 22.55 -1.72 15.28
C ALA A 672 21.14 -1.14 15.06
N ALA A 673 21.06 0.00 14.36
CA ALA A 673 19.78 0.55 13.94
C ALA A 673 19.02 -0.48 13.08
N PRO A 674 17.70 -0.66 13.29
CA PRO A 674 16.90 -1.55 12.47
C PRO A 674 16.95 -1.13 11.00
N VAL A 675 17.05 -2.11 10.10
CA VAL A 675 17.05 -1.85 8.66
C VAL A 675 15.61 -1.84 8.15
N VAL A 676 15.20 -0.75 7.51
CA VAL A 676 13.89 -0.63 6.84
C VAL A 676 14.10 -0.15 5.41
N ALA A 677 13.30 -0.66 4.48
CA ALA A 677 13.36 -0.22 3.09
C ALA A 677 12.68 1.14 2.90
N SER A 678 13.26 1.96 2.02
CA SER A 678 12.59 3.17 1.52
C SER A 678 11.35 2.79 0.71
N ILE A 679 10.35 3.69 0.67
CA ILE A 679 9.06 3.53 -0.03
C ILE A 679 9.18 3.03 -1.47
N TYR A 680 10.24 3.42 -2.20
CA TYR A 680 10.48 3.02 -3.59
C TYR A 680 11.58 1.96 -3.76
N GLN A 681 11.92 1.23 -2.68
CA GLN A 681 12.90 0.15 -2.64
C GLN A 681 12.37 -1.10 -1.92
N LEU A 682 11.05 -1.20 -1.72
CA LEU A 682 10.40 -2.27 -0.93
C LEU A 682 10.56 -3.65 -1.55
N ASP A 683 10.38 -3.73 -2.88
CA ASP A 683 10.43 -4.97 -3.66
C ASP A 683 11.04 -4.74 -5.05
N SER A 684 11.24 -5.85 -5.76
CA SER A 684 11.89 -5.90 -7.07
C SER A 684 11.12 -5.16 -8.18
N ILE A 685 9.79 -5.05 -8.08
CA ILE A 685 8.94 -4.37 -9.06
C ILE A 685 9.04 -2.85 -8.86
N VAL A 686 8.85 -2.38 -7.63
CA VAL A 686 8.89 -0.94 -7.32
C VAL A 686 10.27 -0.33 -7.63
N ARG A 687 11.34 -1.07 -7.33
CA ARG A 687 12.73 -0.65 -7.59
C ARG A 687 13.00 -0.36 -9.08
N ARG A 688 12.28 -1.02 -9.98
CA ARG A 688 12.47 -0.95 -11.44
C ARG A 688 11.45 -0.06 -12.14
N ALA A 689 10.59 0.64 -11.41
CA ALA A 689 9.65 1.60 -11.97
C ALA A 689 10.32 2.97 -12.14
N THR A 690 10.65 3.31 -13.39
CA THR A 690 11.46 4.50 -13.70
C THR A 690 10.89 5.79 -13.13
N SER A 691 9.58 6.03 -13.26
CA SER A 691 8.98 7.28 -12.78
C SER A 691 9.04 7.42 -11.25
N LEU A 692 8.87 6.32 -10.52
CA LEU A 692 9.03 6.28 -9.06
C LEU A 692 10.48 6.57 -8.66
N GLN A 693 11.46 6.04 -9.39
CA GLN A 693 12.88 6.29 -9.13
C GLN A 693 13.31 7.74 -9.40
N LEU A 694 12.50 8.54 -10.09
CA LEU A 694 12.77 9.96 -10.34
C LEU A 694 12.21 10.90 -9.26
N THR A 695 11.41 10.40 -8.32
CA THR A 695 10.81 11.18 -7.21
C THR A 695 11.85 11.62 -6.18
N ALA A 696 11.50 12.60 -5.34
CA ALA A 696 12.36 13.07 -4.25
C ALA A 696 12.73 11.94 -3.28
N ASP A 697 11.77 11.14 -2.82
CA ASP A 697 12.00 10.02 -1.89
C ASP A 697 13.02 9.01 -2.44
N ALA A 698 12.94 8.67 -3.72
CA ALA A 698 13.88 7.73 -4.34
C ALA A 698 15.29 8.33 -4.51
N ARG A 699 15.40 9.63 -4.80
CA ARG A 699 16.69 10.33 -4.88
C ARG A 699 17.37 10.37 -3.52
N GLN A 700 16.63 10.75 -2.47
CA GLN A 700 17.13 10.77 -1.10
C GLN A 700 17.66 9.40 -0.67
N ALA A 701 16.90 8.34 -0.95
CA ALA A 701 17.33 6.97 -0.63
C ALA A 701 18.62 6.55 -1.34
N ARG A 702 18.82 6.94 -2.61
CA ARG A 702 20.07 6.65 -3.36
C ARG A 702 21.28 7.42 -2.81
N GLU A 703 21.06 8.62 -2.32
CA GLU A 703 22.11 9.47 -1.75
C GLU A 703 22.48 9.08 -0.30
N GLY A 704 21.88 8.03 0.24
CA GLY A 704 22.04 7.62 1.64
C GLY A 704 21.32 8.56 2.62
N GLY A 705 20.49 9.47 2.12
CA GLY A 705 19.59 10.27 2.92
C GLY A 705 18.45 9.40 3.44
N ALA A 706 18.08 9.57 4.71
CA ALA A 706 16.85 8.97 5.20
C ALA A 706 15.66 9.77 4.65
N ALA A 707 14.70 9.05 4.07
CA ALA A 707 13.41 9.59 3.62
C ALA A 707 12.45 9.86 4.78
#